data_AF-A0A3D4YEM7-F1
#
_entry.id   AF-A0A3D4YEM7-F1
#
_cell.length_a   1.000
_cell.length_b   1.000
_cell.length_c   1.000
_cell.angle_alpha   90.00
_cell.angle_beta   90.00
_cell.angle_gamma   90.00
#
_symmetry.space_group_name_H-M   'P 1'
#
loop_
_entity.id
_entity.type
_entity.pdbx_description
1 polymer ?
#
loop_
_entity_poly.entity_id
_entity_poly.type
_entity_poly.pdbx_seq_one_letter_code
_entity_poly.pdbx_strand_id
1 'polypeptide(L)'
;MKKRRFASIGIILSLLLTAATPVSAVPVIEPDPDAMAVYINNDFNALTGSSGVEGDLYTANGSIAFSGRTFCTGTIFHKTGTSYTYPLYGTDFYEVNYSEYAYKDSELSDTAYEATFPSIAAFPAIGNYMANQSNNKAIVIDQDTHFGTLDITKSKSVTFNTNASDLHIVINTLNITSWIEMQVTGANKLYLYINDYTGTQPVLIRNASENPDQVYIVAHDYLPLHATIPFYGHVIYTGITNIVSPSNFSIIGSLVTDASTVSLPNNDAITGLLYAPDAAVSLGGSSNITGRLVADSLSIPGSNVRITYGSLYATFDLPAELIEAPPEIHTVNAAVSPIGAGTVTPTYAEALDGETIHLTVTPADGFMFTGFTSSDPSMVPDAGGNVTVTGNVTITAHFEILGLDPNYTNGLLGEYYDESNLQNESALRMRRIDPRIAFNFGYEPPDEVIEPEDYSIRWTGYIRPTISGSYSFNTYSDDGVRVSVNDTMVIDNWGFLSLAYSESDAPIYLQAGTYYPITVEYQQKPLYAAVFLFWEAESVPMGLVPEANLFVQQDVYTSYATPQYYNLLQKTGTGLQTAFHEVDWNGDIAAEAAHTTVAAIDYDWGMDAPEGIATDRFYGEMDGYVEAKFTEDTTLVFTVDDALKVWLNDVLVIDTWTWNSKEAYEYTFSAEVGVKYKLHIEYMEMGIAASITMGWHGEALGSEIIPARYLYEPID
;
A
#
# COMPACT_ATOMS: atom_id res chain seq x y z
N MET A 1 2.23 -34.19 -48.59
CA MET A 1 3.61 -34.22 -49.18
C MET A 1 4.58 -34.58 -48.06
N LYS A 2 5.02 -35.85 -48.00
CA LYS A 2 6.42 -36.30 -48.16
C LYS A 2 7.40 -35.64 -47.17
N LYS A 3 7.83 -36.37 -46.11
CA LYS A 3 9.06 -37.23 -46.04
C LYS A 3 10.32 -36.37 -45.82
N ARG A 4 11.36 -36.69 -45.03
CA ARG A 4 11.82 -37.89 -44.30
C ARG A 4 13.19 -37.53 -43.66
N ARG A 5 13.49 -38.14 -42.50
CA ARG A 5 14.71 -38.92 -42.11
C ARG A 5 16.12 -38.35 -42.37
N PHE A 6 17.05 -38.57 -41.43
CA PHE A 6 18.16 -39.57 -41.44
C PHE A 6 18.86 -39.49 -40.03
N ALA A 7 18.99 -40.58 -39.23
CA ALA A 7 19.95 -41.70 -39.30
C ALA A 7 21.41 -41.25 -38.99
N SER A 8 22.31 -41.93 -38.28
CA SER A 8 22.46 -43.24 -37.63
C SER A 8 23.87 -43.28 -36.98
N ILE A 9 24.16 -44.27 -36.12
CA ILE A 9 25.41 -45.07 -35.92
C ILE A 9 25.20 -45.79 -34.57
N GLY A 10 25.23 -47.11 -34.37
CA GLY A 10 25.70 -48.23 -35.17
C GLY A 10 26.81 -48.96 -34.41
N ILE A 11 26.57 -50.19 -33.93
CA ILE A 11 27.51 -51.33 -33.95
C ILE A 11 26.74 -52.64 -33.69
N ILE A 12 27.12 -53.63 -34.47
CA ILE A 12 26.54 -54.96 -34.70
C ILE A 12 27.34 -55.99 -33.89
N LEU A 13 26.67 -57.04 -33.39
CA LEU A 13 27.25 -58.39 -33.41
C LEU A 13 26.15 -59.45 -33.61
N SER A 14 26.41 -60.35 -34.55
CA SER A 14 25.52 -61.36 -35.14
C SER A 14 25.96 -62.79 -34.79
N LEU A 15 24.99 -63.72 -34.70
CA LEU A 15 24.94 -65.17 -35.07
C LEU A 15 23.80 -65.79 -34.20
N LEU A 16 22.87 -66.65 -34.63
CA LEU A 16 22.81 -67.69 -35.66
C LEU A 16 21.32 -68.01 -35.98
N LEU A 17 21.09 -68.60 -37.15
CA LEU A 17 19.82 -68.80 -37.86
C LEU A 17 19.11 -70.12 -37.49
N THR A 18 17.78 -70.10 -37.25
CA THR A 18 16.85 -71.15 -37.71
C THR A 18 15.48 -70.54 -37.99
N ALA A 19 15.07 -70.57 -39.25
CA ALA A 19 13.73 -70.19 -39.69
C ALA A 19 12.74 -71.29 -39.29
N ALA A 20 11.87 -70.99 -38.32
CA ALA A 20 10.56 -71.61 -38.21
C ALA A 20 9.55 -70.55 -38.67
N THR A 21 8.77 -70.87 -39.69
CA THR A 21 7.62 -70.07 -40.10
C THR A 21 6.72 -69.85 -38.88
N PRO A 22 6.45 -68.62 -38.42
CA PRO A 22 5.41 -68.43 -37.44
C PRO A 22 4.10 -68.81 -38.14
N VAL A 23 3.48 -69.90 -37.68
CA VAL A 23 2.03 -70.00 -37.75
C VAL A 23 1.55 -68.69 -37.13
N SER A 24 0.93 -67.83 -37.93
CA SER A 24 0.25 -66.66 -37.40
C SER A 24 -0.73 -67.18 -36.36
N ALA A 25 -0.42 -67.00 -35.08
CA ALA A 25 -1.41 -67.16 -34.05
C ALA A 25 -2.58 -66.27 -34.48
N VAL A 26 -3.74 -66.88 -34.66
CA VAL A 26 -4.98 -66.12 -34.76
C VAL A 26 -5.00 -65.26 -33.50
N PRO A 27 -5.14 -63.93 -33.60
CA PRO A 27 -5.21 -63.10 -32.41
C PRO A 27 -6.36 -63.65 -31.56
N VAL A 28 -6.05 -64.06 -30.33
CA VAL A 28 -7.08 -64.33 -29.34
C VAL A 28 -7.81 -62.99 -29.18
N ILE A 29 -9.07 -62.96 -29.56
CA ILE A 29 -9.93 -61.80 -29.30
C ILE A 29 -10.14 -61.82 -27.79
N GLU A 30 -9.44 -60.96 -27.07
CA GLU A 30 -9.80 -60.71 -25.68
C GLU A 30 -11.18 -60.06 -25.65
N PRO A 31 -12.10 -60.55 -24.79
CA PRO A 31 -13.42 -59.98 -24.65
C PRO A 31 -13.30 -58.52 -24.19
N ASP A 32 -13.96 -57.60 -24.89
CA ASP A 32 -14.04 -56.19 -24.51
C ASP A 32 -14.77 -56.06 -23.16
N PRO A 33 -14.11 -55.59 -22.08
CA PRO A 33 -14.74 -55.46 -20.77
C PRO A 33 -16.02 -54.64 -20.80
N ASP A 34 -16.11 -53.61 -21.65
CA ASP A 34 -17.26 -52.71 -21.74
C ASP A 34 -18.46 -53.33 -22.47
N ALA A 35 -18.26 -54.46 -23.15
CA ALA A 35 -19.30 -55.26 -23.78
C ALA A 35 -19.91 -56.33 -22.85
N MET A 36 -19.40 -56.48 -21.62
CA MET A 36 -19.85 -57.50 -20.67
C MET A 36 -21.04 -57.00 -19.83
N ALA A 37 -22.07 -57.83 -19.68
CA ALA A 37 -23.15 -57.58 -18.70
C ALA A 37 -22.62 -57.68 -17.27
N VAL A 38 -21.75 -58.66 -17.04
CA VAL A 38 -21.08 -58.92 -15.77
C VAL A 38 -19.59 -59.05 -16.03
N TYR A 39 -18.77 -58.18 -15.43
CA TYR A 39 -17.32 -58.22 -15.51
C TYR A 39 -16.75 -58.28 -14.09
N ILE A 40 -16.27 -59.45 -13.68
CA ILE A 40 -15.82 -59.67 -12.29
C ILE A 40 -14.44 -60.32 -12.18
N ASN A 41 -13.81 -60.15 -11.02
CA ASN A 41 -12.50 -60.73 -10.74
C ASN A 41 -12.59 -62.19 -10.26
N ASN A 42 -13.41 -62.45 -9.25
CA ASN A 42 -13.53 -63.70 -8.51
C ASN A 42 -14.87 -64.40 -8.82
N ASP A 43 -15.42 -65.14 -7.85
CA ASP A 43 -16.46 -66.14 -8.09
C ASP A 43 -17.81 -65.52 -8.49
N PHE A 44 -18.49 -66.20 -9.41
CA PHE A 44 -19.90 -66.01 -9.72
C PHE A 44 -20.73 -67.17 -9.17
N ASN A 45 -21.74 -66.89 -8.34
CA ASN A 45 -22.61 -67.90 -7.73
C ASN A 45 -24.09 -67.53 -7.89
N ALA A 46 -24.81 -68.19 -8.79
CA ALA A 46 -26.26 -68.04 -8.95
C ALA A 46 -26.99 -69.30 -8.50
N LEU A 47 -27.54 -69.28 -7.28
CA LEU A 47 -27.90 -70.51 -6.58
C LEU A 47 -29.38 -70.90 -6.66
N THR A 48 -30.30 -69.95 -6.86
CA THR A 48 -31.74 -70.25 -6.79
C THR A 48 -32.58 -69.44 -7.78
N GLY A 49 -33.81 -69.92 -8.03
CA GLY A 49 -34.84 -69.21 -8.80
C GLY A 49 -34.59 -69.14 -10.31
N SER A 50 -35.41 -68.35 -11.02
CA SER A 50 -35.27 -68.08 -12.46
C SER A 50 -34.38 -66.85 -12.71
N SER A 51 -33.23 -66.75 -12.03
CA SER A 51 -32.33 -65.59 -12.03
C SER A 51 -31.26 -65.70 -13.12
N GLY A 52 -30.79 -64.61 -13.72
CA GLY A 52 -29.82 -64.75 -14.80
C GLY A 52 -29.26 -63.46 -15.36
N VAL A 53 -28.25 -63.63 -16.21
CA VAL A 53 -27.54 -62.58 -16.93
C VAL A 53 -28.02 -62.57 -18.38
N GLU A 54 -28.56 -61.44 -18.82
CA GLU A 54 -28.96 -61.18 -20.20
C GLU A 54 -27.85 -60.40 -20.91
N GLY A 55 -26.78 -61.10 -21.28
CA GLY A 55 -25.59 -60.59 -21.96
C GLY A 55 -24.36 -61.45 -21.64
N ASP A 56 -23.16 -60.96 -21.96
CA ASP A 56 -21.92 -61.70 -21.73
C ASP A 56 -21.48 -61.60 -20.26
N LEU A 57 -20.87 -62.68 -19.74
CA LEU A 57 -20.36 -62.77 -18.37
C LEU A 57 -18.88 -63.13 -18.42
N TYR A 58 -18.07 -62.40 -17.67
CA TYR A 58 -16.63 -62.59 -17.57
C TYR A 58 -16.19 -62.74 -16.11
N THR A 59 -15.40 -63.78 -15.83
CA THR A 59 -14.65 -63.91 -14.56
C THR A 59 -13.16 -64.01 -14.84
N ALA A 60 -12.35 -63.19 -14.16
CA ALA A 60 -10.90 -63.21 -14.37
C ALA A 60 -10.22 -64.42 -13.71
N ASN A 61 -10.53 -64.70 -12.45
CA ASN A 61 -9.85 -65.68 -11.62
C ASN A 61 -10.82 -66.63 -10.90
N GLY A 62 -12.11 -66.28 -10.84
CA GLY A 62 -13.11 -67.03 -10.10
C GLY A 62 -13.78 -68.17 -10.86
N SER A 63 -14.35 -69.08 -10.07
CA SER A 63 -15.24 -70.14 -10.54
C SER A 63 -16.64 -69.62 -10.82
N ILE A 64 -17.36 -70.35 -11.68
CA ILE A 64 -18.73 -70.02 -12.07
C ILE A 64 -19.63 -71.18 -11.65
N ALA A 65 -20.60 -70.89 -10.79
CA ALA A 65 -21.59 -71.85 -10.34
C ALA A 65 -23.01 -71.35 -10.63
N PHE A 66 -23.67 -72.01 -11.57
CA PHE A 66 -25.12 -71.91 -11.76
C PHE A 66 -25.81 -73.12 -11.14
N SER A 67 -26.95 -72.91 -10.47
CA SER A 67 -27.85 -73.99 -10.07
C SER A 67 -29.33 -73.60 -10.23
N GLY A 68 -30.20 -74.60 -10.25
CA GLY A 68 -31.65 -74.38 -10.37
C GLY A 68 -32.07 -73.89 -11.75
N ARG A 69 -32.93 -72.85 -11.82
CA ARG A 69 -33.46 -72.29 -13.08
C ARG A 69 -32.69 -71.06 -13.57
N THR A 70 -31.41 -70.98 -13.26
CA THR A 70 -30.58 -69.83 -13.60
C THR A 70 -30.08 -69.88 -15.04
N PHE A 71 -29.68 -68.75 -15.61
CA PHE A 71 -29.23 -68.69 -17.01
C PHE A 71 -28.26 -67.54 -17.32
N CYS A 72 -27.60 -67.65 -18.46
CA CYS A 72 -26.85 -66.59 -19.12
C CYS A 72 -27.19 -66.62 -20.62
N THR A 73 -27.52 -65.48 -21.24
CA THR A 73 -27.89 -65.45 -22.67
C THR A 73 -26.70 -65.20 -23.62
N GLY A 74 -25.62 -64.63 -23.09
CA GLY A 74 -24.40 -64.33 -23.82
C GLY A 74 -23.31 -65.39 -23.67
N THR A 75 -22.09 -65.01 -24.03
CA THR A 75 -20.89 -65.82 -23.86
C THR A 75 -20.39 -65.72 -22.42
N ILE A 76 -20.02 -66.87 -21.86
CA ILE A 76 -19.37 -66.97 -20.57
C ILE A 76 -17.87 -67.12 -20.80
N PHE A 77 -17.09 -66.16 -20.32
CA PHE A 77 -15.64 -66.14 -20.38
C PHE A 77 -15.06 -66.43 -19.00
N HIS A 78 -14.18 -67.43 -18.91
CA HIS A 78 -13.52 -67.77 -17.64
C HIS A 78 -12.12 -68.34 -17.87
N LYS A 79 -11.25 -68.24 -16.86
CA LYS A 79 -9.86 -68.70 -16.93
C LYS A 79 -9.76 -70.23 -16.96
N THR A 80 -8.80 -70.74 -17.71
CA THR A 80 -8.47 -72.16 -17.69
C THR A 80 -8.14 -72.66 -16.28
N GLY A 81 -8.81 -73.74 -15.87
CA GLY A 81 -8.59 -74.38 -14.57
C GLY A 81 -9.49 -73.88 -13.42
N THR A 82 -10.37 -72.91 -13.64
CA THR A 82 -11.44 -72.59 -12.68
C THR A 82 -12.57 -73.62 -12.77
N SER A 83 -13.38 -73.74 -11.72
CA SER A 83 -14.52 -74.66 -11.74
C SER A 83 -15.72 -74.01 -12.43
N TYR A 84 -16.40 -74.77 -13.28
CA TYR A 84 -17.55 -74.32 -14.06
C TYR A 84 -18.71 -75.31 -13.90
N THR A 85 -19.83 -74.82 -13.38
CA THR A 85 -21.09 -75.57 -13.34
C THR A 85 -22.14 -74.83 -14.16
N TYR A 86 -22.57 -75.44 -15.25
CA TYR A 86 -23.63 -74.91 -16.10
C TYR A 86 -25.01 -75.10 -15.45
N PRO A 87 -26.02 -74.26 -15.75
CA PRO A 87 -27.40 -74.53 -15.35
C PRO A 87 -27.88 -75.84 -15.99
N LEU A 88 -27.86 -76.93 -15.23
CA LEU A 88 -28.40 -78.21 -15.66
C LEU A 88 -29.93 -78.14 -15.68
N TYR A 89 -30.52 -78.16 -16.87
CA TYR A 89 -31.90 -78.58 -17.05
C TYR A 89 -31.94 -79.92 -17.79
N GLY A 90 -32.49 -80.94 -17.12
CA GLY A 90 -32.90 -82.16 -17.79
C GLY A 90 -33.99 -81.86 -18.83
N THR A 91 -33.64 -82.04 -20.10
CA THR A 91 -34.45 -82.38 -21.29
C THR A 91 -35.84 -81.78 -21.59
N ASP A 92 -36.53 -81.02 -20.74
CA ASP A 92 -38.00 -80.88 -20.92
C ASP A 92 -38.66 -79.49 -20.82
N PHE A 93 -37.98 -78.34 -20.96
CA PHE A 93 -38.75 -77.08 -21.15
C PHE A 93 -38.12 -75.94 -21.96
N TYR A 94 -36.81 -75.73 -21.94
CA TYR A 94 -36.19 -74.58 -22.63
C TYR A 94 -35.38 -74.91 -23.89
N GLU A 95 -34.82 -76.12 -24.02
CA GLU A 95 -34.08 -76.54 -25.24
C GLU A 95 -34.95 -76.54 -26.50
N VAL A 96 -36.27 -76.66 -26.37
CA VAL A 96 -37.18 -76.80 -27.52
C VAL A 96 -37.76 -75.46 -28.01
N ASN A 97 -37.77 -74.41 -27.17
CA ASN A 97 -38.37 -73.12 -27.52
C ASN A 97 -37.36 -71.97 -27.72
N TYR A 98 -36.12 -72.11 -27.25
CA TYR A 98 -35.11 -71.06 -27.38
C TYR A 98 -33.73 -71.63 -27.78
N SER A 99 -33.62 -72.09 -29.03
CA SER A 99 -32.35 -72.55 -29.63
C SER A 99 -31.25 -71.46 -29.72
N GLU A 100 -31.58 -70.20 -29.46
CA GLU A 100 -30.63 -69.07 -29.42
C GLU A 100 -29.78 -69.00 -28.14
N TYR A 101 -30.16 -69.73 -27.07
CA TYR A 101 -29.40 -69.81 -25.81
C TYR A 101 -28.47 -71.05 -25.75
N ALA A 102 -28.12 -71.62 -26.91
CA ALA A 102 -27.18 -72.73 -26.99
C ALA A 102 -25.78 -72.34 -26.47
N TYR A 103 -25.11 -73.29 -25.81
CA TYR A 103 -23.80 -73.20 -25.16
C TYR A 103 -22.83 -72.19 -25.80
N LYS A 104 -22.54 -71.09 -25.10
CA LYS A 104 -21.48 -70.14 -25.44
C LYS A 104 -20.49 -70.06 -24.28
N ASP A 105 -19.71 -71.11 -24.13
CA ASP A 105 -18.60 -71.16 -23.17
C ASP A 105 -17.29 -70.85 -23.90
N SER A 106 -16.45 -70.00 -23.29
CA SER A 106 -15.17 -69.57 -23.85
C SER A 106 -14.11 -69.54 -22.76
N GLU A 107 -13.44 -70.69 -22.58
CA GLU A 107 -12.30 -70.82 -21.69
C GLU A 107 -11.06 -70.05 -22.24
N LEU A 108 -10.49 -69.18 -21.42
CA LEU A 108 -9.35 -68.33 -21.75
C LEU A 108 -8.09 -68.81 -21.02
N SER A 109 -6.98 -68.96 -21.76
CA SER A 109 -5.70 -69.41 -21.18
C SER A 109 -5.08 -68.38 -20.23
N ASP A 110 -5.40 -67.10 -20.43
CA ASP A 110 -5.01 -66.00 -19.58
C ASP A 110 -6.14 -64.97 -19.50
N THR A 111 -6.17 -64.22 -18.41
CA THR A 111 -7.27 -63.34 -18.03
C THR A 111 -6.72 -62.20 -17.18
N ALA A 112 -7.24 -61.00 -17.38
CA ALA A 112 -6.94 -59.82 -16.58
C ALA A 112 -8.22 -59.23 -15.97
N TYR A 113 -8.07 -58.53 -14.85
CA TYR A 113 -9.11 -57.69 -14.28
C TYR A 113 -8.50 -56.32 -13.98
N GLU A 114 -8.83 -55.35 -14.83
CA GLU A 114 -8.21 -54.01 -14.80
C GLU A 114 -9.13 -52.93 -14.24
N ALA A 115 -10.33 -53.30 -13.76
CA ALA A 115 -11.24 -52.33 -13.19
C ALA A 115 -10.73 -51.87 -11.82
N THR A 116 -10.53 -50.56 -11.69
CA THR A 116 -10.12 -49.90 -10.44
C THR A 116 -11.14 -48.83 -10.06
N PHE A 117 -11.34 -48.59 -8.77
CA PHE A 117 -12.12 -47.44 -8.34
C PHE A 117 -11.38 -46.13 -8.67
N PRO A 118 -12.03 -45.16 -9.33
CA PRO A 118 -11.40 -43.88 -9.66
C PRO A 118 -11.10 -43.07 -8.40
N SER A 119 -10.00 -42.33 -8.40
CA SER A 119 -9.73 -41.36 -7.32
C SER A 119 -10.78 -40.25 -7.37
N ILE A 120 -11.49 -40.05 -6.26
CA ILE A 120 -12.47 -38.96 -6.10
C ILE A 120 -11.80 -37.80 -5.37
N ALA A 121 -12.06 -36.57 -5.81
CA ALA A 121 -11.59 -35.36 -5.14
C ALA A 121 -12.15 -35.26 -3.72
N ALA A 122 -11.43 -34.59 -2.82
CA ALA A 122 -11.98 -34.21 -1.53
C ALA A 122 -13.22 -33.31 -1.73
N PHE A 123 -14.14 -33.32 -0.76
CA PHE A 123 -15.28 -32.41 -0.80
C PHE A 123 -14.80 -30.95 -0.94
N PRO A 124 -15.43 -30.15 -1.81
CA PRO A 124 -14.97 -28.80 -2.09
C PRO A 124 -15.08 -27.91 -0.84
N ALA A 125 -14.10 -27.04 -0.62
CA ALA A 125 -14.18 -26.02 0.40
C ALA A 125 -15.02 -24.84 -0.12
N ILE A 126 -16.27 -24.73 0.34
CA ILE A 126 -17.19 -23.66 -0.09
C ILE A 126 -17.28 -22.59 1.01
N GLY A 127 -16.93 -21.34 0.67
CA GLY A 127 -16.90 -20.23 1.62
C GLY A 127 -18.26 -19.85 2.23
N ASN A 128 -19.37 -20.18 1.57
CA ASN A 128 -20.73 -19.92 2.05
C ASN A 128 -21.20 -21.01 3.04
N TYR A 129 -20.63 -21.00 4.25
CA TYR A 129 -20.93 -21.98 5.31
C TYR A 129 -22.15 -21.62 6.16
N MET A 130 -23.07 -22.58 6.33
CA MET A 130 -24.30 -22.49 7.12
C MET A 130 -24.34 -23.58 8.20
N ALA A 131 -24.07 -23.20 9.46
CA ALA A 131 -23.86 -24.14 10.56
C ALA A 131 -25.08 -25.04 10.89
N ASN A 132 -26.31 -24.50 10.85
CA ASN A 132 -27.53 -25.26 11.11
C ASN A 132 -28.73 -24.60 10.42
N GLN A 133 -29.48 -25.38 9.64
CA GLN A 133 -30.71 -24.93 9.00
C GLN A 133 -31.92 -25.71 9.52
N SER A 134 -32.47 -25.30 10.67
CA SER A 134 -33.58 -25.99 11.36
C SER A 134 -34.93 -25.25 11.33
N ASN A 135 -35.06 -24.11 10.62
CA ASN A 135 -36.33 -23.38 10.57
C ASN A 135 -37.34 -24.01 9.57
N ASN A 136 -38.64 -23.82 9.82
CA ASN A 136 -39.75 -24.37 9.01
C ASN A 136 -40.01 -23.55 7.72
N LYS A 137 -38.98 -23.03 7.05
CA LYS A 137 -39.15 -22.28 5.78
C LYS A 137 -38.72 -23.11 4.57
N ALA A 138 -39.37 -22.88 3.45
CA ALA A 138 -38.86 -23.32 2.15
C ALA A 138 -37.47 -22.70 1.91
N ILE A 139 -36.52 -23.51 1.46
CA ILE A 139 -35.16 -23.06 1.10
C ILE A 139 -34.97 -23.25 -0.39
N VAL A 140 -34.57 -22.18 -1.08
CA VAL A 140 -34.09 -22.23 -2.45
C VAL A 140 -32.58 -22.00 -2.39
N ILE A 141 -31.82 -22.90 -3.00
CA ILE A 141 -30.37 -22.87 -3.07
C ILE A 141 -30.00 -22.70 -4.54
N ASP A 142 -29.46 -21.53 -4.89
CA ASP A 142 -29.15 -21.11 -6.27
C ASP A 142 -27.68 -20.69 -6.45
N GLN A 143 -26.84 -20.97 -5.45
CA GLN A 143 -25.40 -20.79 -5.47
C GLN A 143 -24.72 -21.88 -4.63
N ASP A 144 -23.41 -22.08 -4.84
CA ASP A 144 -22.60 -23.00 -4.05
C ASP A 144 -22.74 -22.73 -2.55
N THR A 145 -22.95 -23.80 -1.78
CA THR A 145 -23.30 -23.68 -0.36
C THR A 145 -22.76 -24.86 0.43
N HIS A 146 -22.18 -24.58 1.61
CA HIS A 146 -21.80 -25.60 2.59
C HIS A 146 -22.73 -25.56 3.80
N PHE A 147 -23.34 -26.68 4.14
CA PHE A 147 -24.11 -26.87 5.37
C PHE A 147 -23.30 -27.66 6.39
N GLY A 148 -23.25 -27.17 7.62
CA GLY A 148 -22.90 -27.99 8.78
C GLY A 148 -23.96 -29.09 8.95
N THR A 149 -25.18 -28.70 9.32
CA THR A 149 -26.33 -29.61 9.33
C THR A 149 -27.47 -29.08 8.49
N LEU A 150 -27.97 -29.91 7.56
CA LEU A 150 -29.21 -29.67 6.82
C LEU A 150 -30.33 -30.55 7.39
N ASP A 151 -31.16 -29.95 8.25
CA ASP A 151 -32.34 -30.61 8.80
C ASP A 151 -33.54 -30.48 7.86
N ILE A 152 -34.22 -31.59 7.55
CA ILE A 152 -35.46 -31.64 6.76
C ILE A 152 -36.58 -32.21 7.63
N THR A 153 -37.55 -31.34 7.98
CA THR A 153 -38.68 -31.61 8.89
C THR A 153 -40.02 -31.25 8.22
N LYS A 154 -41.17 -31.72 8.77
CA LYS A 154 -42.57 -31.69 8.25
C LYS A 154 -43.09 -30.47 7.45
N SER A 155 -42.36 -29.36 7.34
CA SER A 155 -42.79 -28.15 6.62
C SER A 155 -41.70 -27.53 5.74
N LYS A 156 -40.59 -28.24 5.49
CA LYS A 156 -39.40 -27.68 4.86
C LYS A 156 -39.15 -28.25 3.46
N SER A 157 -39.64 -27.58 2.42
CA SER A 157 -39.25 -27.91 1.04
C SER A 157 -37.86 -27.35 0.73
N VAL A 158 -36.98 -28.18 0.16
CA VAL A 158 -35.66 -27.76 -0.33
C VAL A 158 -35.68 -27.81 -1.85
N THR A 159 -35.30 -26.71 -2.50
CA THR A 159 -35.17 -26.61 -3.95
C THR A 159 -33.73 -26.24 -4.30
N PHE A 160 -33.06 -27.11 -5.04
CA PHE A 160 -31.79 -26.84 -5.70
C PHE A 160 -32.10 -26.24 -7.08
N ASN A 161 -31.70 -25.00 -7.30
CA ASN A 161 -32.01 -24.21 -8.48
C ASN A 161 -30.75 -24.02 -9.34
N THR A 162 -30.53 -24.93 -10.28
CA THR A 162 -29.38 -24.96 -11.19
C THR A 162 -29.61 -24.12 -12.45
N ASN A 163 -30.43 -23.06 -12.41
CA ASN A 163 -30.68 -22.23 -13.60
C ASN A 163 -29.47 -21.36 -13.99
N ALA A 164 -28.71 -20.86 -13.02
CA ALA A 164 -27.62 -19.90 -13.26
C ALA A 164 -26.31 -20.60 -13.66
N SER A 165 -25.96 -21.68 -12.97
CA SER A 165 -24.73 -22.46 -13.14
C SER A 165 -24.93 -23.88 -12.62
N ASP A 166 -23.91 -24.72 -12.78
CA ASP A 166 -23.76 -25.91 -11.95
C ASP A 166 -23.74 -25.50 -10.47
N LEU A 167 -24.22 -26.39 -9.59
CA LEU A 167 -24.27 -26.17 -8.14
C LEU A 167 -23.47 -27.23 -7.40
N HIS A 168 -22.54 -26.79 -6.56
CA HIS A 168 -21.81 -27.62 -5.60
C HIS A 168 -22.37 -27.39 -4.20
N ILE A 169 -22.92 -28.44 -3.60
CA ILE A 169 -23.53 -28.39 -2.27
C ILE A 169 -22.83 -29.38 -1.34
N VAL A 170 -22.17 -28.87 -0.31
CA VAL A 170 -21.54 -29.72 0.71
C VAL A 170 -22.42 -29.77 1.95
N ILE A 171 -22.64 -30.97 2.50
CA ILE A 171 -23.45 -31.19 3.69
C ILE A 171 -22.67 -32.11 4.63
N ASN A 172 -22.25 -31.60 5.80
CA ASN A 172 -21.59 -32.46 6.78
C ASN A 172 -22.59 -33.46 7.36
N THR A 173 -23.79 -33.02 7.74
CA THR A 173 -24.84 -33.92 8.24
C THR A 173 -26.18 -33.65 7.58
N LEU A 174 -26.69 -34.63 6.85
CA LEU A 174 -28.05 -34.64 6.31
C LEU A 174 -28.98 -35.36 7.29
N ASN A 175 -30.01 -34.66 7.77
CA ASN A 175 -30.97 -35.22 8.72
C ASN A 175 -32.41 -35.08 8.20
N ILE A 176 -33.01 -36.18 7.77
CA ILE A 176 -34.38 -36.22 7.26
C ILE A 176 -35.28 -36.93 8.28
N THR A 177 -36.21 -36.20 8.89
CA THR A 177 -37.13 -36.73 9.92
C THR A 177 -38.58 -36.76 9.44
N SER A 178 -38.85 -36.33 8.22
CA SER A 178 -40.20 -36.24 7.65
C SER A 178 -40.16 -36.57 6.16
N TRP A 179 -41.22 -37.21 5.65
CA TRP A 179 -41.39 -37.51 4.23
C TRP A 179 -41.54 -36.23 3.42
N ILE A 180 -40.43 -35.70 2.91
CA ILE A 180 -40.40 -34.51 2.07
C ILE A 180 -39.51 -34.75 0.86
N GLU A 181 -40.03 -34.34 -0.28
CA GLU A 181 -39.33 -34.33 -1.56
C GLU A 181 -38.46 -33.08 -1.68
N MET A 182 -37.16 -33.28 -1.85
CA MET A 182 -36.23 -32.23 -2.30
C MET A 182 -36.35 -32.10 -3.82
N GLN A 183 -36.36 -30.88 -4.35
CA GLN A 183 -36.56 -30.62 -5.78
C GLN A 183 -35.26 -30.16 -6.42
N VAL A 184 -34.94 -30.68 -7.60
CA VAL A 184 -33.92 -30.14 -8.50
C VAL A 184 -34.62 -29.50 -9.69
N THR A 185 -34.32 -28.23 -9.93
CA THR A 185 -34.89 -27.40 -10.99
C THR A 185 -33.79 -26.69 -11.75
N GLY A 186 -33.97 -26.46 -13.05
CA GLY A 186 -32.95 -25.87 -13.91
C GLY A 186 -32.38 -26.88 -14.90
N ALA A 187 -31.41 -26.44 -15.71
CA ALA A 187 -30.81 -27.24 -16.78
C ALA A 187 -29.37 -27.65 -16.49
N ASN A 188 -28.68 -26.96 -15.57
CA ASN A 188 -27.30 -27.28 -15.20
C ASN A 188 -27.27 -28.37 -14.12
N LYS A 189 -26.07 -28.84 -13.79
CA LYS A 189 -25.82 -29.99 -12.91
C LYS A 189 -25.91 -29.61 -11.43
N LEU A 190 -26.24 -30.61 -10.62
CA LEU A 190 -26.18 -30.58 -9.17
C LEU A 190 -25.17 -31.62 -8.68
N TYR A 191 -24.17 -31.16 -7.94
CA TYR A 191 -23.19 -31.97 -7.23
C TYR A 191 -23.48 -31.86 -5.73
N LEU A 192 -23.96 -32.95 -5.12
CA LEU A 192 -24.35 -33.03 -3.72
C LEU A 192 -23.35 -33.91 -2.95
N TYR A 193 -22.52 -33.28 -2.12
CA TYR A 193 -21.52 -33.96 -1.30
C TYR A 193 -22.06 -34.13 0.13
N ILE A 194 -22.23 -35.36 0.59
CA ILE A 194 -22.84 -35.69 1.89
C ILE A 194 -21.89 -36.52 2.73
N ASN A 195 -21.48 -36.01 3.90
CA ASN A 195 -20.56 -36.74 4.77
C ASN A 195 -21.31 -37.77 5.64
N ASP A 196 -22.32 -37.33 6.38
CA ASP A 196 -23.08 -38.18 7.30
C ASP A 196 -24.60 -38.11 7.05
N TYR A 197 -25.30 -39.23 7.19
CA TYR A 197 -26.76 -39.29 7.17
C TYR A 197 -27.30 -39.79 8.51
N THR A 198 -28.13 -38.96 9.16
CA THR A 198 -28.67 -39.25 10.51
C THR A 198 -30.20 -39.31 10.55
N GLY A 199 -30.83 -39.25 9.38
CA GLY A 199 -32.29 -39.22 9.25
C GLY A 199 -32.98 -40.55 9.58
N THR A 200 -34.28 -40.46 9.86
CA THR A 200 -35.17 -41.62 10.04
C THR A 200 -36.07 -41.88 8.83
N GLN A 201 -36.00 -41.05 7.79
CA GLN A 201 -36.83 -41.12 6.59
C GLN A 201 -35.97 -41.10 5.33
N PRO A 202 -36.31 -41.87 4.28
CA PRO A 202 -35.45 -41.99 3.11
C PRO A 202 -35.21 -40.66 2.39
N VAL A 203 -34.08 -40.58 1.71
CA VAL A 203 -33.72 -39.50 0.79
C VAL A 203 -34.63 -39.58 -0.44
N LEU A 204 -35.38 -38.50 -0.66
CA LEU A 204 -36.27 -38.33 -1.79
C LEU A 204 -35.88 -37.06 -2.54
N ILE A 205 -35.26 -37.22 -3.71
CA ILE A 205 -34.88 -36.13 -4.61
C ILE A 205 -35.65 -36.29 -5.91
N ARG A 206 -36.48 -35.30 -6.22
CA ARG A 206 -37.16 -35.20 -7.50
C ARG A 206 -36.36 -34.33 -8.45
N ASN A 207 -35.76 -34.99 -9.42
CA ASN A 207 -35.14 -34.36 -10.56
C ASN A 207 -36.19 -34.10 -11.64
N ALA A 208 -36.55 -32.84 -11.85
CA ALA A 208 -37.62 -32.47 -12.77
C ALA A 208 -37.32 -32.75 -14.25
N SER A 209 -36.04 -32.90 -14.63
CA SER A 209 -35.66 -33.20 -16.01
C SER A 209 -35.73 -34.70 -16.34
N GLU A 210 -35.77 -35.56 -15.32
CA GLU A 210 -35.61 -37.01 -15.44
C GLU A 210 -34.29 -37.43 -16.15
N ASN A 211 -33.33 -36.50 -16.30
CA ASN A 211 -32.00 -36.78 -16.84
C ASN A 211 -31.04 -37.17 -15.70
N PRO A 212 -30.52 -38.41 -15.66
CA PRO A 212 -29.58 -38.82 -14.61
C PRO A 212 -28.28 -38.00 -14.61
N ASP A 213 -27.80 -37.54 -15.77
CA ASP A 213 -26.57 -36.73 -15.89
C ASP A 213 -26.71 -35.32 -15.32
N GLN A 214 -27.86 -34.98 -14.74
CA GLN A 214 -28.07 -33.72 -14.03
C GLN A 214 -27.70 -33.79 -12.55
N VAL A 215 -27.79 -34.95 -11.91
CA VAL A 215 -27.65 -35.06 -10.44
C VAL A 215 -26.59 -36.07 -10.07
N TYR A 216 -25.56 -35.61 -9.39
CA TYR A 216 -24.47 -36.42 -8.87
C TYR A 216 -24.45 -36.31 -7.34
N ILE A 217 -24.58 -37.43 -6.65
CA ILE A 217 -24.45 -37.50 -5.19
C ILE A 217 -23.13 -38.19 -4.87
N VAL A 218 -22.26 -37.52 -4.13
CA VAL A 218 -21.05 -38.10 -3.56
C VAL A 218 -21.25 -38.25 -2.06
N ALA A 219 -21.22 -39.48 -1.54
CA ALA A 219 -21.57 -39.75 -0.15
C ALA A 219 -20.50 -40.60 0.57
N HIS A 220 -20.18 -40.22 1.80
CA HIS A 220 -19.30 -41.02 2.69
C HIS A 220 -20.08 -41.93 3.65
N ASP A 221 -21.40 -41.80 3.68
CA ASP A 221 -22.31 -42.61 4.47
C ASP A 221 -23.46 -43.12 3.60
N TYR A 222 -24.06 -44.25 3.97
CA TYR A 222 -25.13 -44.85 3.19
C TYR A 222 -26.39 -43.99 3.20
N LEU A 223 -26.94 -43.72 2.02
CA LEU A 223 -28.18 -42.94 1.87
C LEU A 223 -29.36 -43.89 1.59
N PRO A 224 -30.33 -44.02 2.52
CA PRO A 224 -31.52 -44.82 2.27
C PRO A 224 -32.41 -44.11 1.25
N LEU A 225 -32.44 -44.60 0.01
CA LEU A 225 -33.28 -44.02 -1.05
C LEU A 225 -34.75 -44.45 -0.92
N HIS A 226 -35.64 -43.66 -1.51
CA HIS A 226 -37.09 -43.92 -1.49
C HIS A 226 -37.47 -45.20 -2.25
N ALA A 227 -38.36 -46.01 -1.67
CA ALA A 227 -38.65 -47.35 -2.19
C ALA A 227 -39.54 -47.42 -3.43
N THR A 228 -40.39 -46.42 -3.65
CA THR A 228 -41.38 -46.45 -4.75
C THR A 228 -41.21 -45.32 -5.76
N ILE A 229 -40.30 -44.37 -5.51
CA ILE A 229 -40.08 -43.23 -6.39
C ILE A 229 -38.64 -43.37 -6.89
N PRO A 230 -38.43 -43.61 -8.19
CA PRO A 230 -37.09 -43.71 -8.75
C PRO A 230 -36.31 -42.41 -8.54
N PHE A 231 -35.05 -42.56 -8.12
CA PHE A 231 -34.08 -41.48 -8.12
C PHE A 231 -33.44 -41.38 -9.50
N TYR A 232 -33.54 -40.22 -10.15
CA TYR A 232 -32.88 -39.92 -11.43
C TYR A 232 -31.57 -39.17 -11.15
N GLY A 233 -30.46 -39.89 -11.13
CA GLY A 233 -29.13 -39.38 -10.83
C GLY A 233 -28.11 -40.47 -10.57
N HIS A 234 -26.85 -40.08 -10.50
CA HIS A 234 -25.72 -40.96 -10.16
C HIS A 234 -25.42 -40.87 -8.67
N VAL A 235 -25.11 -42.01 -8.05
CA VAL A 235 -24.68 -42.11 -6.66
C VAL A 235 -23.27 -42.68 -6.62
N ILE A 236 -22.35 -41.91 -6.03
CA ILE A 236 -20.96 -42.25 -5.84
C ILE A 236 -20.74 -42.38 -4.33
N TYR A 237 -20.50 -43.59 -3.85
CA TYR A 237 -20.09 -43.80 -2.47
C TYR A 237 -18.58 -43.98 -2.38
N THR A 238 -17.92 -43.20 -1.54
CA THR A 238 -16.46 -43.30 -1.34
C THR A 238 -16.12 -43.30 0.14
N GLY A 239 -15.09 -44.04 0.54
CA GLY A 239 -14.72 -44.23 1.94
C GLY A 239 -15.73 -45.05 2.77
N ILE A 240 -16.75 -45.65 2.13
CA ILE A 240 -17.73 -46.50 2.80
C ILE A 240 -17.27 -47.95 2.75
N THR A 241 -17.37 -48.69 3.86
CA THR A 241 -16.91 -50.09 3.87
C THR A 241 -17.93 -51.04 3.25
N ASN A 242 -19.23 -50.82 3.52
CA ASN A 242 -20.31 -51.74 3.13
C ASN A 242 -21.55 -50.95 2.73
N ILE A 243 -22.21 -51.40 1.66
CA ILE A 243 -23.52 -50.91 1.24
C ILE A 243 -24.54 -52.01 1.48
N VAL A 244 -25.62 -51.71 2.19
CA VAL A 244 -26.74 -52.63 2.41
C VAL A 244 -28.05 -51.88 2.18
N SER A 245 -28.86 -52.31 1.22
CA SER A 245 -30.18 -51.69 1.00
C SER A 245 -31.15 -52.11 2.13
N PRO A 246 -31.68 -51.17 2.94
CA PRO A 246 -32.60 -51.49 4.02
C PRO A 246 -34.05 -51.68 3.54
N SER A 247 -34.34 -51.24 2.31
CA SER A 247 -35.62 -51.38 1.62
C SER A 247 -35.36 -51.51 0.13
N ASN A 248 -36.42 -51.82 -0.64
CA ASN A 248 -36.38 -51.63 -2.09
C ASN A 248 -35.93 -50.19 -2.38
N PHE A 249 -35.11 -49.97 -3.39
CA PHE A 249 -34.94 -48.66 -4.02
C PHE A 249 -34.86 -48.81 -5.54
N SER A 250 -35.02 -47.69 -6.26
CA SER A 250 -34.82 -47.64 -7.71
C SER A 250 -33.94 -46.45 -8.07
N ILE A 251 -32.79 -46.71 -8.69
CA ILE A 251 -31.91 -45.70 -9.30
C ILE A 251 -32.07 -45.78 -10.82
N ILE A 252 -32.27 -44.64 -11.45
CA ILE A 252 -32.10 -44.42 -12.89
C ILE A 252 -30.86 -43.54 -13.01
N GLY A 253 -29.76 -44.15 -13.40
CA GLY A 253 -28.39 -43.64 -13.22
C GLY A 253 -27.48 -44.70 -12.58
N SER A 254 -26.20 -44.36 -12.45
CA SER A 254 -25.15 -45.29 -12.02
C SER A 254 -24.96 -45.31 -10.49
N LEU A 255 -24.56 -46.46 -9.97
CA LEU A 255 -24.06 -46.63 -8.60
C LEU A 255 -22.56 -46.97 -8.68
N VAL A 256 -21.71 -46.11 -8.15
CA VAL A 256 -20.25 -46.24 -8.22
C VAL A 256 -19.69 -46.27 -6.80
N THR A 257 -18.84 -47.23 -6.46
CA THR A 257 -18.34 -47.33 -5.08
C THR A 257 -17.00 -48.07 -4.92
N ASP A 258 -16.23 -47.67 -3.90
CA ASP A 258 -15.05 -48.36 -3.37
C ASP A 258 -15.35 -49.32 -2.21
N ALA A 259 -16.64 -49.59 -1.96
CA ALA A 259 -17.05 -50.47 -0.88
C ALA A 259 -16.51 -51.89 -1.06
N SER A 260 -16.16 -52.53 0.07
CA SER A 260 -15.74 -53.94 0.08
C SER A 260 -16.92 -54.91 -0.10
N THR A 261 -18.15 -54.48 0.22
CA THR A 261 -19.36 -55.27 -0.03
C THR A 261 -20.54 -54.40 -0.49
N VAL A 262 -21.35 -54.96 -1.38
CA VAL A 262 -22.62 -54.36 -1.81
C VAL A 262 -23.72 -55.43 -1.73
N SER A 263 -24.65 -55.26 -0.80
CA SER A 263 -25.76 -56.18 -0.58
C SER A 263 -27.08 -55.50 -0.94
N LEU A 264 -27.75 -56.04 -1.96
CA LEU A 264 -29.06 -55.59 -2.44
C LEU A 264 -30.10 -56.69 -2.20
N PRO A 265 -30.51 -56.95 -0.94
CA PRO A 265 -31.31 -58.11 -0.56
C PRO A 265 -32.77 -58.07 -1.00
N ASN A 266 -33.27 -56.92 -1.49
CA ASN A 266 -34.69 -56.68 -1.69
C ASN A 266 -35.09 -56.77 -3.17
N ASN A 267 -36.02 -55.91 -3.64
CA ASN A 267 -36.35 -55.77 -5.06
C ASN A 267 -35.68 -54.50 -5.61
N ASP A 268 -34.36 -54.40 -5.43
CA ASP A 268 -33.60 -53.20 -5.75
C ASP A 268 -33.37 -53.09 -7.26
N ALA A 269 -33.57 -51.90 -7.82
CA ALA A 269 -33.44 -51.66 -9.25
C ALA A 269 -32.37 -50.60 -9.54
N ILE A 270 -31.45 -50.90 -10.46
CA ILE A 270 -30.48 -49.95 -10.99
C ILE A 270 -30.59 -49.98 -12.51
N THR A 271 -31.01 -48.88 -13.11
CA THR A 271 -30.99 -48.66 -14.56
C THR A 271 -29.80 -47.76 -14.87
N GLY A 272 -28.62 -48.36 -14.98
CA GLY A 272 -27.33 -47.70 -15.00
C GLY A 272 -26.17 -48.68 -14.79
N LEU A 273 -24.95 -48.14 -14.71
CA LEU A 273 -23.76 -48.91 -14.35
C LEU A 273 -23.74 -49.17 -12.83
N LEU A 274 -23.59 -50.43 -12.42
CA LEU A 274 -23.19 -50.80 -11.07
C LEU A 274 -21.67 -51.06 -11.07
N TYR A 275 -20.88 -50.08 -10.64
CA TYR A 275 -19.42 -50.14 -10.66
C TYR A 275 -18.88 -50.22 -9.23
N ALA A 276 -18.54 -51.42 -8.79
CA ALA A 276 -18.06 -51.70 -7.44
C ALA A 276 -16.85 -52.65 -7.50
N PRO A 277 -15.74 -52.25 -8.15
CA PRO A 277 -14.71 -53.16 -8.62
C PRO A 277 -14.02 -53.97 -7.52
N ASP A 278 -14.03 -53.47 -6.28
CA ASP A 278 -13.45 -54.10 -5.10
C ASP A 278 -14.50 -54.84 -4.23
N ALA A 279 -15.77 -54.81 -4.63
CA ALA A 279 -16.87 -55.30 -3.82
C ALA A 279 -17.23 -56.77 -4.07
N ALA A 280 -17.48 -57.50 -3.00
CA ALA A 280 -18.33 -58.69 -3.06
C ALA A 280 -19.81 -58.26 -3.16
N VAL A 281 -20.42 -58.44 -4.33
CA VAL A 281 -21.80 -58.05 -4.62
C VAL A 281 -22.76 -59.22 -4.34
N SER A 282 -23.87 -58.95 -3.65
CA SER A 282 -24.94 -59.91 -3.38
C SER A 282 -26.29 -59.36 -3.81
N LEU A 283 -26.98 -60.06 -4.71
CA LEU A 283 -28.29 -59.67 -5.24
C LEU A 283 -29.40 -60.62 -4.75
N GLY A 284 -30.22 -60.13 -3.82
CA GLY A 284 -31.36 -60.84 -3.24
C GLY A 284 -32.69 -60.52 -3.92
N GLY A 285 -33.78 -60.92 -3.25
CA GLY A 285 -35.17 -60.73 -3.71
C GLY A 285 -35.36 -60.94 -5.20
N SER A 286 -35.90 -59.93 -5.89
CA SER A 286 -36.00 -59.86 -7.36
C SER A 286 -35.29 -58.62 -7.91
N SER A 287 -34.10 -58.31 -7.38
CA SER A 287 -33.29 -57.18 -7.81
C SER A 287 -32.97 -57.20 -9.31
N ASN A 288 -32.89 -56.03 -9.93
CA ASN A 288 -32.70 -55.88 -11.37
C ASN A 288 -31.65 -54.81 -11.70
N ILE A 289 -30.65 -55.19 -12.49
CA ILE A 289 -29.62 -54.28 -13.01
C ILE A 289 -29.80 -54.20 -14.53
N THR A 290 -30.07 -53.03 -15.07
CA THR A 290 -30.14 -52.77 -16.52
C THR A 290 -29.01 -51.83 -16.90
N GLY A 291 -27.96 -52.36 -17.51
CA GLY A 291 -26.70 -51.67 -17.77
C GLY A 291 -25.53 -52.65 -17.73
N ARG A 292 -24.55 -52.41 -16.86
CA ARG A 292 -23.42 -53.32 -16.63
C ARG A 292 -23.14 -53.45 -15.14
N LEU A 293 -22.62 -54.59 -14.72
CA LEU A 293 -22.13 -54.83 -13.37
C LEU A 293 -20.63 -55.13 -13.41
N VAL A 294 -19.86 -54.33 -12.66
CA VAL A 294 -18.42 -54.54 -12.42
C VAL A 294 -18.21 -54.75 -10.94
N ALA A 295 -17.57 -55.87 -10.55
CA ALA A 295 -17.42 -56.24 -9.15
C ALA A 295 -16.21 -57.16 -8.88
N ASP A 296 -15.79 -57.28 -7.63
CA ASP A 296 -14.82 -58.31 -7.27
C ASP A 296 -15.45 -59.70 -7.39
N SER A 297 -16.62 -59.93 -6.78
CA SER A 297 -17.37 -61.19 -6.91
C SER A 297 -18.87 -60.96 -6.93
N LEU A 298 -19.64 -61.94 -7.39
CA LEU A 298 -21.09 -61.83 -7.50
C LEU A 298 -21.80 -63.08 -6.98
N SER A 299 -22.69 -62.89 -6.01
CA SER A 299 -23.62 -63.90 -5.50
C SER A 299 -25.07 -63.48 -5.76
N ILE A 300 -25.89 -64.42 -6.23
CA ILE A 300 -27.31 -64.21 -6.50
C ILE A 300 -28.12 -65.22 -5.67
N PRO A 301 -28.33 -64.94 -4.36
CA PRO A 301 -29.22 -65.72 -3.52
C PRO A 301 -30.71 -65.47 -3.84
N GLY A 302 -31.05 -64.36 -4.50
CA GLY A 302 -32.41 -63.98 -4.86
C GLY A 302 -33.06 -64.85 -5.94
N SER A 303 -34.38 -64.71 -6.10
CA SER A 303 -35.18 -65.38 -7.11
C SER A 303 -35.74 -64.36 -8.13
N ASN A 304 -35.53 -64.64 -9.41
CA ASN A 304 -35.88 -63.75 -10.53
C ASN A 304 -35.02 -62.47 -10.58
N VAL A 305 -33.77 -62.55 -10.12
CA VAL A 305 -32.79 -61.48 -10.33
C VAL A 305 -32.42 -61.41 -11.81
N ARG A 306 -32.29 -60.19 -12.33
CA ARG A 306 -31.92 -59.92 -13.72
C ARG A 306 -30.75 -58.96 -13.78
N ILE A 307 -29.76 -59.29 -14.60
CA ILE A 307 -28.69 -58.37 -15.00
C ILE A 307 -28.73 -58.31 -16.52
N THR A 308 -29.31 -57.25 -17.07
CA THR A 308 -29.51 -57.07 -18.51
C THR A 308 -28.50 -56.08 -19.04
N TYR A 309 -27.70 -56.50 -20.02
CA TYR A 309 -26.74 -55.61 -20.67
C TYR A 309 -27.44 -54.45 -21.36
N GLY A 310 -26.99 -53.22 -21.09
CA GLY A 310 -27.48 -52.03 -21.76
C GLY A 310 -26.31 -51.16 -22.24
N SER A 311 -26.09 -51.08 -23.55
CA SER A 311 -24.96 -50.32 -24.12
C SER A 311 -25.00 -48.82 -23.80
N LEU A 312 -26.19 -48.24 -23.58
CA LEU A 312 -26.34 -46.85 -23.14
C LEU A 312 -25.81 -46.61 -21.71
N TYR A 313 -25.76 -47.67 -20.90
CA TYR A 313 -25.43 -47.62 -19.48
C TYR A 313 -24.22 -48.51 -19.14
N ALA A 314 -23.41 -48.86 -20.15
CA ALA A 314 -22.28 -49.78 -20.00
C ALA A 314 -21.01 -49.09 -19.47
N THR A 315 -20.90 -47.77 -19.67
CA THR A 315 -19.80 -46.94 -19.18
C THR A 315 -20.37 -45.70 -18.48
N PHE A 316 -19.54 -45.10 -17.61
CA PHE A 316 -19.89 -43.87 -16.91
C PHE A 316 -18.61 -43.06 -16.68
N ASP A 317 -18.49 -41.95 -17.41
CA ASP A 317 -17.38 -41.01 -17.23
C ASP A 317 -17.72 -40.08 -16.07
N LEU A 318 -16.93 -40.14 -15.00
CA LEU A 318 -17.07 -39.21 -13.89
C LEU A 318 -16.78 -37.78 -14.38
N PRO A 319 -17.63 -36.80 -14.02
CA PRO A 319 -17.33 -35.40 -14.31
C PRO A 319 -15.99 -34.95 -13.70
N ALA A 320 -15.26 -34.08 -14.39
CA ALA A 320 -13.96 -33.59 -13.92
C ALA A 320 -14.06 -32.93 -12.53
N GLU A 321 -15.20 -32.32 -12.22
CA GLU A 321 -15.48 -31.69 -10.93
C GLU A 321 -15.56 -32.69 -9.75
N LEU A 322 -15.66 -34.00 -10.03
CA LEU A 322 -15.60 -35.06 -9.02
C LEU A 322 -14.20 -35.67 -8.87
N ILE A 323 -13.28 -35.36 -9.78
CA ILE A 323 -11.94 -35.96 -9.86
C ILE A 323 -10.86 -34.93 -9.47
N GLU A 324 -11.08 -33.64 -9.78
CA GLU A 324 -10.16 -32.54 -9.50
C GLU A 324 -10.66 -31.71 -8.30
N ALA A 325 -9.78 -31.42 -7.33
CA ALA A 325 -10.12 -30.54 -6.21
C ALA A 325 -10.30 -29.09 -6.72
N PRO A 326 -11.25 -28.30 -6.17
CA PRO A 326 -11.39 -26.91 -6.55
C PRO A 326 -10.10 -26.13 -6.18
N PRO A 327 -9.69 -25.16 -7.01
CA PRO A 327 -8.48 -24.40 -6.77
C PRO A 327 -8.63 -23.49 -5.53
N GLU A 328 -7.63 -23.51 -4.63
CA GLU A 328 -7.60 -22.62 -3.46
C GLU A 328 -7.39 -21.16 -3.88
N ILE A 329 -8.14 -20.22 -3.29
CA ILE A 329 -8.04 -18.78 -3.54
C ILE A 329 -7.49 -18.09 -2.29
N HIS A 330 -6.50 -17.22 -2.47
CA HIS A 330 -5.87 -16.41 -1.44
C HIS A 330 -6.04 -14.92 -1.72
N THR A 331 -5.98 -14.11 -0.66
CA THR A 331 -6.10 -12.65 -0.71
C THR A 331 -4.73 -11.97 -0.60
N VAL A 332 -4.52 -10.92 -1.39
CA VAL A 332 -3.31 -10.09 -1.36
C VAL A 332 -3.69 -8.64 -1.15
N ASN A 333 -3.22 -8.05 -0.04
CA ASN A 333 -3.39 -6.63 0.25
C ASN A 333 -2.06 -5.89 0.03
N ALA A 334 -2.09 -4.70 -0.55
CA ALA A 334 -0.89 -3.89 -0.74
C ALA A 334 -1.02 -2.47 -0.15
N ALA A 335 0.04 -1.99 0.50
CA ALA A 335 0.12 -0.69 1.15
C ALA A 335 1.41 0.06 0.77
N VAL A 336 1.46 1.36 1.10
CA VAL A 336 2.60 2.26 0.83
C VAL A 336 3.16 2.81 2.14
N SER A 337 4.48 2.89 2.24
CA SER A 337 5.18 3.49 3.39
C SER A 337 6.35 4.40 2.94
N PRO A 338 6.46 5.64 3.44
CA PRO A 338 5.47 6.35 4.25
C PRO A 338 4.22 6.71 3.43
N ILE A 339 3.11 7.00 4.11
CA ILE A 339 1.85 7.40 3.45
C ILE A 339 2.10 8.63 2.56
N GLY A 340 1.65 8.57 1.32
CA GLY A 340 1.82 9.65 0.33
C GLY A 340 3.12 9.61 -0.48
N ALA A 341 4.05 8.69 -0.18
CA ALA A 341 5.34 8.61 -0.89
C ALA A 341 5.28 7.95 -2.28
N GLY A 342 4.11 7.43 -2.68
CA GLY A 342 3.89 6.79 -3.96
C GLY A 342 2.58 6.02 -3.99
N THR A 343 2.42 5.20 -5.02
CA THR A 343 1.29 4.28 -5.18
C THR A 343 1.79 2.86 -5.43
N VAL A 344 0.97 1.88 -5.04
CA VAL A 344 1.12 0.47 -5.40
C VAL A 344 -0.20 -0.02 -5.98
N THR A 345 -0.17 -0.77 -7.08
CA THR A 345 -1.38 -1.26 -7.77
C THR A 345 -1.19 -2.71 -8.22
N PRO A 346 -2.18 -3.60 -8.00
CA PRO A 346 -3.42 -3.35 -7.24
C PRO A 346 -3.18 -3.22 -5.72
N THR A 347 -4.10 -2.56 -5.01
CA THR A 347 -4.12 -2.51 -3.53
C THR A 347 -4.80 -3.73 -2.91
N TYR A 348 -5.60 -4.46 -3.69
CA TYR A 348 -6.27 -5.70 -3.32
C TYR A 348 -6.35 -6.62 -4.54
N ALA A 349 -6.08 -7.91 -4.35
CA ALA A 349 -6.30 -8.95 -5.35
C ALA A 349 -6.71 -10.28 -4.69
N GLU A 350 -7.46 -11.10 -5.42
CA GLU A 350 -7.65 -12.52 -5.15
C GLU A 350 -6.89 -13.31 -6.21
N ALA A 351 -6.20 -14.38 -5.81
CA ALA A 351 -5.36 -15.17 -6.70
C ALA A 351 -5.44 -16.65 -6.32
N LEU A 352 -5.38 -17.54 -7.30
CA LEU A 352 -5.29 -18.97 -7.05
C LEU A 352 -3.96 -19.33 -6.37
N ASP A 353 -3.92 -20.44 -5.63
CA ASP A 353 -2.68 -20.99 -5.13
C ASP A 353 -1.68 -21.26 -6.27
N GLY A 354 -0.47 -20.73 -6.13
CA GLY A 354 0.59 -20.77 -7.15
C GLY A 354 0.46 -19.69 -8.25
N GLU A 355 -0.61 -18.91 -8.30
CA GLU A 355 -0.75 -17.82 -9.26
C GLU A 355 0.22 -16.67 -8.93
N THR A 356 0.74 -16.01 -9.96
CA THR A 356 1.64 -14.86 -9.79
C THR A 356 0.89 -13.57 -10.07
N ILE A 357 0.90 -12.66 -9.10
CA ILE A 357 0.39 -11.30 -9.29
C ILE A 357 1.56 -10.34 -9.53
N HIS A 358 1.28 -9.25 -10.23
CA HIS A 358 2.24 -8.19 -10.50
C HIS A 358 1.80 -6.89 -9.81
N LEU A 359 2.66 -6.37 -8.93
CA LEU A 359 2.48 -5.09 -8.25
C LEU A 359 3.28 -4.00 -8.98
N THR A 360 2.57 -3.03 -9.53
CA THR A 360 3.18 -1.82 -10.10
C THR A 360 3.33 -0.76 -9.01
N VAL A 361 4.54 -0.26 -8.84
CA VAL A 361 4.84 0.87 -7.94
C VAL A 361 5.13 2.12 -8.75
N THR A 362 4.57 3.24 -8.31
CA THR A 362 4.88 4.57 -8.88
C THR A 362 5.30 5.48 -7.73
N PRO A 363 6.59 5.83 -7.61
CA PRO A 363 7.03 6.83 -6.65
C PRO A 363 6.30 8.16 -6.86
N ALA A 364 5.94 8.81 -5.77
CA ALA A 364 5.56 10.21 -5.83
C ALA A 364 6.81 11.07 -6.13
N ASP A 365 6.61 12.27 -6.67
CA ASP A 365 7.71 13.20 -6.92
C ASP A 365 8.52 13.46 -5.65
N GLY A 366 9.85 13.48 -5.77
CA GLY A 366 10.74 13.64 -4.63
C GLY A 366 10.92 12.37 -3.78
N PHE A 367 10.36 11.23 -4.20
CA PHE A 367 10.60 9.92 -3.60
C PHE A 367 11.18 8.92 -4.61
N MET A 368 11.88 7.94 -4.09
CA MET A 368 12.36 6.78 -4.82
C MET A 368 11.89 5.50 -4.14
N PHE A 369 11.44 4.53 -4.94
CA PHE A 369 11.08 3.21 -4.44
C PHE A 369 12.33 2.45 -3.97
N THR A 370 12.27 1.86 -2.78
CA THR A 370 13.41 1.18 -2.16
C THR A 370 13.22 -0.33 -2.00
N GLY A 371 11.97 -0.81 -2.06
CA GLY A 371 11.69 -2.26 -2.07
C GLY A 371 10.34 -2.61 -1.46
N PHE A 372 10.05 -3.92 -1.42
CA PHE A 372 8.87 -4.45 -0.76
C PHE A 372 9.22 -5.15 0.55
N THR A 373 8.28 -5.15 1.49
CA THR A 373 8.23 -6.11 2.60
C THR A 373 6.90 -6.85 2.58
N SER A 374 6.85 -8.01 3.24
CA SER A 374 5.65 -8.84 3.30
C SER A 374 5.38 -9.31 4.73
N SER A 375 4.10 -9.50 5.06
CA SER A 375 3.68 -10.19 6.30
C SER A 375 4.10 -11.66 6.32
N ASP A 376 4.32 -12.26 5.15
CA ASP A 376 4.94 -13.57 4.99
C ASP A 376 6.30 -13.41 4.29
N PRO A 377 7.43 -13.68 4.97
CA PRO A 377 8.76 -13.55 4.38
C PRO A 377 9.04 -14.42 3.15
N SER A 378 8.24 -15.47 2.92
CA SER A 378 8.34 -16.31 1.72
C SER A 378 7.67 -15.69 0.49
N MET A 379 6.84 -14.65 0.69
CA MET A 379 6.01 -14.01 -0.32
C MET A 379 6.37 -12.53 -0.47
N VAL A 380 7.64 -12.24 -0.70
CA VAL A 380 8.14 -10.90 -0.99
C VAL A 380 8.23 -10.73 -2.51
N PRO A 381 7.61 -9.68 -3.10
CA PRO A 381 7.75 -9.44 -4.53
C PRO A 381 9.19 -9.26 -4.97
N ASP A 382 9.49 -9.71 -6.18
CA ASP A 382 10.79 -9.50 -6.81
C ASP A 382 11.00 -8.02 -7.22
N ALA A 383 12.18 -7.71 -7.77
CA ALA A 383 12.51 -6.36 -8.24
C ALA A 383 11.60 -5.87 -9.38
N GLY A 384 10.91 -6.79 -10.08
CA GLY A 384 9.90 -6.47 -11.08
C GLY A 384 8.49 -6.37 -10.50
N GLY A 385 8.29 -6.51 -9.18
CA GLY A 385 6.99 -6.46 -8.54
C GLY A 385 6.17 -7.75 -8.63
N ASN A 386 6.75 -8.86 -9.09
CA ASN A 386 6.02 -10.13 -9.19
C ASN A 386 6.09 -10.91 -7.87
N VAL A 387 4.97 -11.48 -7.43
CA VAL A 387 4.90 -12.37 -6.26
C VAL A 387 4.00 -13.57 -6.56
N THR A 388 4.48 -14.76 -6.25
CA THR A 388 3.71 -16.01 -6.34
C THR A 388 2.90 -16.19 -5.06
N VAL A 389 1.60 -16.40 -5.20
CA VAL A 389 0.64 -16.44 -4.09
C VAL A 389 0.45 -17.87 -3.60
N THR A 390 0.87 -18.16 -2.37
CA THR A 390 0.72 -19.46 -1.69
C THR A 390 -0.03 -19.35 -0.36
N GLY A 391 -0.69 -18.21 -0.12
CA GLY A 391 -1.32 -17.87 1.15
C GLY A 391 -1.83 -16.43 1.19
N ASN A 392 -2.67 -16.12 2.18
CA ASN A 392 -3.12 -14.75 2.43
C ASN A 392 -1.95 -13.86 2.88
N VAL A 393 -1.77 -12.71 2.25
CA VAL A 393 -0.58 -11.87 2.48
C VAL A 393 -0.88 -10.36 2.45
N THR A 394 -0.13 -9.60 3.24
CA THR A 394 -0.06 -8.14 3.15
C THR A 394 1.34 -7.74 2.71
N ILE A 395 1.44 -6.93 1.66
CA ILE A 395 2.68 -6.43 1.08
C ILE A 395 2.75 -4.91 1.27
N THR A 396 3.92 -4.39 1.63
CA THR A 396 4.16 -2.95 1.77
C THR A 396 5.26 -2.52 0.80
N ALA A 397 4.97 -1.56 -0.07
CA ALA A 397 5.93 -0.86 -0.91
C ALA A 397 6.58 0.29 -0.12
N HIS A 398 7.91 0.29 -0.03
CA HIS A 398 8.69 1.29 0.69
C HIS A 398 9.32 2.30 -0.26
N PHE A 399 9.35 3.54 0.21
CA PHE A 399 9.90 4.67 -0.51
C PHE A 399 10.76 5.52 0.43
N GLU A 400 11.76 6.18 -0.14
CA GLU A 400 12.63 7.13 0.54
C GLU A 400 12.66 8.46 -0.22
N ILE A 401 12.91 9.56 0.48
CA ILE A 401 13.07 10.88 -0.15
C ILE A 401 14.28 10.83 -1.08
N LEU A 402 14.12 11.33 -2.32
CA LEU A 402 15.22 11.54 -3.26
C LEU A 402 16.32 12.34 -2.54
N GLY A 403 17.52 11.77 -2.45
CA GLY A 403 18.60 12.27 -1.59
C GLY A 403 18.88 13.77 -1.73
N LEU A 404 19.37 14.39 -0.65
CA LEU A 404 19.82 15.78 -0.65
C LEU A 404 20.92 15.97 -1.69
N ASP A 405 20.81 17.02 -2.50
CA ASP A 405 21.89 17.39 -3.42
C ASP A 405 23.10 17.86 -2.59
N PRO A 406 24.29 17.24 -2.74
CA PRO A 406 25.48 17.61 -1.97
C PRO A 406 25.95 19.05 -2.21
N ASN A 407 25.41 19.74 -3.22
CA ASN A 407 25.65 21.16 -3.45
C ASN A 407 24.86 22.07 -2.49
N TYR A 408 24.00 21.52 -1.64
CA TYR A 408 23.19 22.28 -0.68
C TYR A 408 23.47 21.82 0.76
N THR A 409 23.56 22.79 1.68
CA THR A 409 23.77 22.58 3.12
C THR A 409 22.70 23.32 3.91
N ASN A 410 22.31 22.80 5.08
CA ASN A 410 21.26 23.42 5.88
C ASN A 410 21.58 24.86 6.32
N GLY A 411 20.53 25.69 6.39
CA GLY A 411 20.54 27.07 6.87
C GLY A 411 20.26 28.11 5.77
N LEU A 412 20.18 29.38 6.15
CA LEU A 412 20.08 30.54 5.27
C LEU A 412 21.24 31.49 5.55
N LEU A 413 21.71 32.22 4.52
CA LEU A 413 22.69 33.29 4.69
C LEU A 413 21.98 34.53 5.21
N GLY A 414 22.22 34.90 6.46
CA GLY A 414 21.77 36.14 7.06
C GLY A 414 22.78 37.26 6.85
N GLU A 415 22.34 38.37 6.29
CA GLU A 415 23.06 39.63 6.13
C GLU A 415 22.47 40.66 7.09
N TYR A 416 23.27 41.18 8.01
CA TYR A 416 22.86 42.02 9.13
C TYR A 416 23.34 43.44 8.92
N TYR A 417 22.39 44.38 8.85
CA TYR A 417 22.63 45.78 8.53
C TYR A 417 22.30 46.65 9.74
N ASP A 418 23.17 47.60 10.05
CA ASP A 418 23.03 48.59 11.12
C ASP A 418 22.16 49.79 10.70
N GLU A 419 21.19 49.52 9.81
CA GLU A 419 20.14 50.40 9.34
C GLU A 419 18.85 49.59 9.21
N SER A 420 17.71 50.26 9.11
CA SER A 420 16.40 49.59 9.15
C SER A 420 15.78 49.31 7.77
N ASN A 421 16.27 49.89 6.67
CA ASN A 421 15.59 49.91 5.37
C ASN A 421 16.25 49.06 4.26
N LEU A 422 17.42 48.45 4.49
CA LEU A 422 18.15 47.61 3.51
C LEU A 422 18.48 48.34 2.19
N GLN A 423 18.80 49.64 2.26
CA GLN A 423 19.12 50.49 1.12
C GLN A 423 20.62 50.86 1.03
N ASN A 424 21.35 50.86 2.15
CA ASN A 424 22.76 51.22 2.20
C ASN A 424 23.66 50.02 2.54
N GLU A 425 24.40 49.55 1.53
CA GLU A 425 25.37 48.46 1.67
C GLU A 425 26.49 48.75 2.69
N SER A 426 26.82 50.02 2.93
CA SER A 426 27.81 50.39 3.96
C SER A 426 27.32 50.17 5.39
N ALA A 427 26.01 49.91 5.58
CA ALA A 427 25.43 49.52 6.84
C ALA A 427 25.61 48.03 7.16
N LEU A 428 26.00 47.19 6.18
CA LEU A 428 26.28 45.77 6.43
C LEU A 428 27.39 45.63 7.47
N ARG A 429 27.11 44.98 8.61
CA ARG A 429 28.11 44.70 9.65
C ARG A 429 28.49 43.23 9.74
N MET A 430 27.59 42.31 9.38
CA MET A 430 27.82 40.89 9.57
C MET A 430 27.12 40.02 8.52
N ARG A 431 27.78 38.92 8.14
CA ARG A 431 27.16 37.79 7.44
C ARG A 431 27.38 36.48 8.21
N ARG A 432 26.34 35.65 8.35
CA ARG A 432 26.45 34.30 8.95
C ARG A 432 25.39 33.34 8.41
N ILE A 433 25.59 32.04 8.64
CA ILE A 433 24.56 31.03 8.38
C ILE A 433 23.65 30.88 9.60
N ASP A 434 22.35 31.08 9.42
CA ASP A 434 21.34 30.83 10.44
C ASP A 434 20.55 29.55 10.08
N PRO A 435 20.49 28.54 10.97
CA PRO A 435 19.83 27.27 10.67
C PRO A 435 18.30 27.39 10.60
N ARG A 436 17.73 28.46 11.15
CA ARG A 436 16.28 28.70 11.21
C ARG A 436 15.97 30.19 11.39
N ILE A 437 14.80 30.61 10.95
CA ILE A 437 14.24 31.93 11.26
C ILE A 437 13.29 31.78 12.45
N ALA A 438 13.87 31.82 13.65
CA ALA A 438 13.13 31.71 14.92
C ALA A 438 13.91 32.46 16.01
N PHE A 439 13.97 33.78 15.87
CA PHE A 439 14.75 34.67 16.70
C PHE A 439 13.87 35.49 17.65
N ASN A 440 14.29 35.56 18.90
CA ASN A 440 13.77 36.48 19.90
C ASN A 440 14.98 37.18 20.51
N PHE A 441 15.29 38.37 19.99
CA PHE A 441 16.43 39.16 20.42
C PHE A 441 16.09 39.99 21.68
N GLY A 442 14.81 40.23 21.94
CA GLY A 442 14.37 40.97 23.11
C GLY A 442 14.69 42.45 22.92
N TYR A 443 15.48 43.02 23.82
CA TYR A 443 15.95 44.42 23.73
C TYR A 443 17.44 44.53 23.38
N GLU A 444 18.08 43.40 23.10
CA GLU A 444 19.50 43.33 22.77
C GLU A 444 19.67 43.16 21.25
N PRO A 445 20.76 43.68 20.66
CA PRO A 445 21.04 43.46 19.25
C PRO A 445 21.40 41.99 18.96
N PRO A 446 21.31 41.56 17.68
CA PRO A 446 21.68 40.20 17.26
C PRO A 446 23.18 39.86 17.39
N ASP A 447 24.04 40.88 17.50
CA ASP A 447 25.49 40.81 17.69
C ASP A 447 26.00 42.18 18.20
N GLU A 448 27.17 42.23 18.85
CA GLU A 448 27.74 43.46 19.43
C GLU A 448 28.10 44.53 18.39
N VAL A 449 28.31 44.13 17.13
CA VAL A 449 28.64 45.07 16.05
C VAL A 449 27.41 45.83 15.51
N ILE A 450 26.20 45.37 15.86
CA ILE A 450 24.91 45.96 15.47
C ILE A 450 24.39 46.83 16.61
N GLU A 451 23.90 48.04 16.32
CA GLU A 451 23.24 48.86 17.32
C GLU A 451 21.93 48.20 17.80
N PRO A 452 21.52 48.41 19.07
CA PRO A 452 20.31 47.77 19.61
C PRO A 452 19.01 48.10 18.87
N GLU A 453 18.97 49.22 18.16
CA GLU A 453 17.77 49.74 17.49
C GLU A 453 18.07 50.08 16.02
N ASP A 454 17.01 50.17 15.21
CA ASP A 454 17.07 50.57 13.80
C ASP A 454 18.03 49.72 12.93
N TYR A 455 17.95 48.39 13.08
CA TYR A 455 18.70 47.44 12.26
C TYR A 455 17.77 46.62 11.35
N SER A 456 18.35 45.87 10.41
CA SER A 456 17.60 44.99 9.52
C SER A 456 18.42 43.75 9.16
N ILE A 457 17.73 42.70 8.76
CA ILE A 457 18.34 41.42 8.40
C ILE A 457 17.71 40.91 7.12
N ARG A 458 18.55 40.51 6.16
CA ARG A 458 18.12 39.81 4.94
C ARG A 458 18.66 38.38 4.98
N TRP A 459 17.77 37.40 5.02
CA TRP A 459 18.10 35.99 4.87
C TRP A 459 17.84 35.53 3.44
N THR A 460 18.83 34.92 2.81
CA THR A 460 18.72 34.34 1.45
C THR A 460 19.16 32.89 1.43
N GLY A 461 18.52 32.11 0.56
CA GLY A 461 18.85 30.70 0.35
C GLY A 461 17.74 29.99 -0.38
N TYR A 462 17.46 28.76 0.03
CA TYR A 462 16.50 27.88 -0.61
C TYR A 462 15.62 27.19 0.44
N ILE A 463 14.35 26.99 0.09
CA ILE A 463 13.43 26.14 0.83
C ILE A 463 13.13 24.89 0.00
N ARG A 464 13.12 23.72 0.65
CA ARG A 464 12.82 22.43 0.01
C ARG A 464 11.73 21.68 0.78
N PRO A 465 10.49 21.61 0.27
CA PRO A 465 9.42 20.86 0.94
C PRO A 465 9.65 19.34 0.82
N THR A 466 9.15 18.58 1.80
CA THR A 466 9.14 17.10 1.78
C THR A 466 7.83 16.53 1.25
N ILE A 467 6.79 17.35 1.13
CA ILE A 467 5.46 16.99 0.63
C ILE A 467 5.07 18.00 -0.43
N SER A 468 4.58 17.55 -1.59
CA SER A 468 4.08 18.47 -2.62
C SER A 468 2.75 19.07 -2.18
N GLY A 469 2.57 20.38 -2.33
CA GLY A 469 1.31 21.02 -1.94
C GLY A 469 1.33 22.53 -2.09
N SER A 470 0.17 23.13 -1.88
CA SER A 470 0.04 24.59 -1.77
C SER A 470 0.36 25.01 -0.34
N TYR A 471 1.53 25.66 -0.16
CA TYR A 471 2.03 26.12 1.12
C TYR A 471 1.60 27.55 1.41
N SER A 472 1.07 27.78 2.61
CA SER A 472 0.91 29.12 3.18
C SER A 472 2.09 29.41 4.11
N PHE A 473 2.65 30.61 4.01
CA PHE A 473 3.71 31.08 4.91
C PHE A 473 3.15 32.06 5.91
N ASN A 474 3.63 32.02 7.14
CA ASN A 474 3.21 32.94 8.19
C ASN A 474 4.41 33.43 8.98
N THR A 475 4.32 34.64 9.52
CA THR A 475 5.36 35.24 10.35
C THR A 475 4.79 35.80 11.64
N TYR A 476 5.59 35.77 12.70
CA TYR A 476 5.45 36.68 13.83
C TYR A 476 6.69 37.57 13.83
N SER A 477 6.52 38.88 13.66
CA SER A 477 7.63 39.82 13.65
C SER A 477 7.32 41.08 14.45
N ASP A 478 8.32 41.57 15.16
CA ASP A 478 8.43 42.90 15.76
C ASP A 478 9.77 43.42 15.23
N ASP A 479 9.84 44.27 14.20
CA ASP A 479 8.75 44.95 13.49
C ASP A 479 8.41 44.33 12.12
N GLY A 480 8.87 44.94 11.02
CA GLY A 480 8.46 44.65 9.66
C GLY A 480 9.12 43.38 9.09
N VAL A 481 8.41 42.69 8.21
CA VAL A 481 8.88 41.48 7.52
C VAL A 481 8.35 41.38 6.10
N ARG A 482 9.22 40.93 5.19
CA ARG A 482 8.88 40.52 3.83
C ARG A 482 9.35 39.10 3.59
N VAL A 483 8.55 38.31 2.89
CA VAL A 483 8.91 36.95 2.51
C VAL A 483 8.63 36.77 1.03
N SER A 484 9.66 36.37 0.28
CA SER A 484 9.56 35.98 -1.12
C SER A 484 9.98 34.52 -1.29
N VAL A 485 9.18 33.74 -2.00
CA VAL A 485 9.47 32.33 -2.33
C VAL A 485 9.34 32.15 -3.84
N ASN A 486 10.35 31.57 -4.48
CA ASN A 486 10.40 31.40 -5.93
C ASN A 486 10.13 32.73 -6.68
N ASP A 487 10.84 33.78 -6.28
CA ASP A 487 10.73 35.15 -6.81
C ASP A 487 9.33 35.79 -6.70
N THR A 488 8.44 35.19 -5.91
CA THR A 488 7.09 35.70 -5.65
C THR A 488 7.01 36.22 -4.23
N MET A 489 6.68 37.50 -4.06
CA MET A 489 6.40 38.08 -2.74
C MET A 489 5.12 37.45 -2.18
N VAL A 490 5.24 36.69 -1.09
CA VAL A 490 4.11 36.03 -0.42
C VAL A 490 3.65 36.81 0.81
N ILE A 491 4.54 37.55 1.48
CA ILE A 491 4.21 38.45 2.60
C ILE A 491 4.93 39.78 2.37
N ASP A 492 4.19 40.90 2.37
CA ASP A 492 4.76 42.26 2.29
C ASP A 492 4.21 43.16 3.41
N ASN A 493 4.86 43.09 4.59
CA ASN A 493 4.50 43.90 5.73
C ASN A 493 5.72 44.64 6.30
N TRP A 494 6.05 45.79 5.72
CA TRP A 494 7.21 46.61 6.11
C TRP A 494 6.87 47.75 7.08
N GLY A 495 5.86 47.56 7.94
CA GLY A 495 5.39 48.58 8.88
C GLY A 495 6.11 48.56 10.24
N PHE A 496 6.04 49.68 10.96
CA PHE A 496 6.42 49.79 12.38
C PHE A 496 5.27 49.26 13.25
N LEU A 497 5.46 48.11 13.91
CA LEU A 497 4.41 47.33 14.53
C LEU A 497 4.95 46.59 15.76
N SER A 498 4.22 46.57 16.87
CA SER A 498 4.45 45.58 17.93
C SER A 498 4.24 44.16 17.39
N LEU A 499 4.93 43.16 17.94
CA LEU A 499 4.88 41.74 17.56
C LEU A 499 3.57 41.31 16.86
N ALA A 500 3.59 41.34 15.53
CA ALA A 500 2.44 41.19 14.67
C ALA A 500 2.48 39.87 13.90
N TYR A 501 1.30 39.27 13.72
CA TYR A 501 1.11 38.11 12.84
C TYR A 501 0.89 38.59 11.41
N SER A 502 1.63 38.04 10.46
CA SER A 502 1.36 38.20 9.02
C SER A 502 1.22 36.82 8.38
N GLU A 503 0.31 36.70 7.42
CA GLU A 503 0.08 35.49 6.64
C GLU A 503 0.25 35.77 5.16
N SER A 504 0.57 34.74 4.39
CA SER A 504 0.76 34.86 2.95
C SER A 504 -0.53 35.28 2.25
N ASP A 505 -0.46 36.24 1.33
CA ASP A 505 -1.62 36.72 0.55
C ASP A 505 -2.32 35.61 -0.25
N ALA A 506 -1.53 34.63 -0.71
CA ALA A 506 -2.01 33.43 -1.34
C ALA A 506 -1.03 32.26 -1.11
N PRO A 507 -1.53 31.01 -1.01
CA PRO A 507 -0.67 29.83 -0.98
C PRO A 507 0.15 29.70 -2.26
N ILE A 508 1.40 29.25 -2.13
CA ILE A 508 2.30 28.94 -3.26
C ILE A 508 2.46 27.42 -3.41
N TYR A 509 2.27 26.90 -4.62
CA TYR A 509 2.48 25.49 -4.87
C TYR A 509 3.98 25.16 -4.94
N LEU A 510 4.43 24.27 -4.05
CA LEU A 510 5.82 23.79 -4.00
C LEU A 510 5.84 22.27 -4.19
N GLN A 511 6.73 21.79 -5.05
CA GLN A 511 6.92 20.38 -5.33
C GLN A 511 7.92 19.76 -4.36
N ALA A 512 7.58 18.62 -3.77
CA ALA A 512 8.45 17.85 -2.89
C ALA A 512 9.82 17.63 -3.53
N GLY A 513 10.86 17.83 -2.73
CA GLY A 513 12.24 17.59 -3.13
C GLY A 513 12.87 18.67 -4.01
N THR A 514 12.12 19.68 -4.44
CA THR A 514 12.63 20.80 -5.26
C THR A 514 13.13 21.94 -4.37
N TYR A 515 14.28 22.52 -4.72
CA TYR A 515 14.84 23.69 -4.04
C TYR A 515 14.28 24.96 -4.67
N TYR A 516 13.52 25.75 -3.91
CA TYR A 516 12.99 27.04 -4.33
C TYR A 516 13.75 28.17 -3.65
N PRO A 517 14.16 29.25 -4.35
CA PRO A 517 14.81 30.36 -3.68
C PRO A 517 13.85 31.00 -2.68
N ILE A 518 14.37 31.34 -1.50
CA ILE A 518 13.63 32.05 -0.45
C ILE A 518 14.44 33.26 0.00
N THR A 519 13.76 34.40 0.12
CA THR A 519 14.29 35.61 0.75
C THR A 519 13.35 36.04 1.87
N VAL A 520 13.90 36.24 3.06
CA VAL A 520 13.19 36.82 4.21
C VAL A 520 13.91 38.10 4.58
N GLU A 521 13.23 39.23 4.49
CA GLU A 521 13.75 40.52 4.96
C GLU A 521 13.01 40.89 6.24
N TYR A 522 13.74 41.42 7.21
CA TYR A 522 13.23 41.82 8.51
C TYR A 522 13.79 43.18 8.88
N GLN A 523 12.94 44.02 9.46
CA GLN A 523 13.29 45.33 9.99
C GLN A 523 13.01 45.35 11.49
N GLN A 524 13.95 45.91 12.24
CA GLN A 524 13.77 46.30 13.62
C GLN A 524 13.75 47.83 13.73
N LYS A 525 12.83 48.34 14.55
CA LYS A 525 12.76 49.73 15.02
C LYS A 525 13.00 49.76 16.54
N PRO A 526 12.85 50.90 17.26
CA PRO A 526 13.12 50.91 18.70
C PRO A 526 12.30 49.88 19.49
N LEU A 527 12.80 49.50 20.67
CA LEU A 527 12.20 48.54 21.61
C LEU A 527 12.45 47.06 21.31
N TYR A 528 11.39 46.26 21.13
CA TYR A 528 11.45 44.80 21.22
C TYR A 528 11.63 44.17 19.85
N ALA A 529 12.52 43.18 19.75
CA ALA A 529 12.91 42.57 18.48
C ALA A 529 12.67 41.05 18.47
N ALA A 530 11.84 40.58 17.53
CA ALA A 530 11.66 39.15 17.29
C ALA A 530 11.19 38.88 15.86
N VAL A 531 11.56 37.72 15.31
CA VAL A 531 11.09 37.25 14.00
C VAL A 531 11.06 35.72 13.93
N PHE A 532 9.92 35.20 13.48
CA PHE A 532 9.68 33.76 13.35
C PHE A 532 9.03 33.46 12.00
N LEU A 533 9.48 32.41 11.31
CA LEU A 533 8.90 31.94 10.05
C LEU A 533 8.22 30.59 10.23
N PHE A 534 6.96 30.51 9.81
CA PHE A 534 6.10 29.34 9.85
C PHE A 534 5.60 28.99 8.45
N TRP A 535 5.19 27.73 8.27
CA TRP A 535 4.51 27.26 7.07
C TRP A 535 3.44 26.20 7.39
N GLU A 536 2.52 25.97 6.47
CA GLU A 536 1.55 24.87 6.51
C GLU A 536 1.08 24.47 5.11
N ALA A 537 0.53 23.26 4.98
CA ALA A 537 -0.13 22.73 3.78
C ALA A 537 -1.14 21.62 4.15
N GLU A 538 -1.93 21.11 3.21
CA GLU A 538 -3.00 20.11 3.46
C GLU A 538 -2.55 18.86 4.26
N SER A 539 -1.28 18.46 4.16
CA SER A 539 -0.68 17.35 4.92
C SER A 539 0.55 17.77 5.75
N VAL A 540 0.74 19.07 5.94
CA VAL A 540 1.82 19.66 6.75
C VAL A 540 1.18 20.59 7.78
N PRO A 541 1.07 20.20 9.06
CA PRO A 541 0.48 21.07 10.08
C PRO A 541 1.30 22.34 10.25
N MET A 542 0.64 23.45 10.62
CA MET A 542 1.31 24.71 10.91
C MET A 542 2.41 24.54 11.96
N GLY A 543 3.61 25.01 11.61
CA GLY A 543 4.77 24.98 12.49
C GLY A 543 5.92 25.82 11.94
N LEU A 544 6.96 26.01 12.77
CA LEU A 544 8.20 26.66 12.33
C LEU A 544 8.75 25.92 11.12
N VAL A 545 9.27 26.66 10.14
CA VAL A 545 9.97 26.03 9.02
C VAL A 545 11.19 25.28 9.57
N PRO A 546 11.28 23.95 9.42
CA PRO A 546 12.37 23.19 10.01
C PRO A 546 13.72 23.53 9.35
N GLU A 547 14.80 23.45 10.11
CA GLU A 547 16.17 23.62 9.59
C GLU A 547 16.45 22.67 8.42
N ALA A 548 15.93 21.43 8.48
CA ALA A 548 16.06 20.44 7.41
C ALA A 548 15.34 20.81 6.11
N ASN A 549 14.61 21.92 6.08
CA ASN A 549 13.92 22.44 4.91
C ASN A 549 14.54 23.74 4.38
N LEU A 550 15.54 24.31 5.07
CA LEU A 550 16.22 25.55 4.67
C LEU A 550 17.66 25.25 4.27
N PHE A 551 18.09 25.81 3.15
CA PHE A 551 19.38 25.48 2.54
C PHE A 551 20.09 26.70 1.96
N VAL A 552 21.41 26.66 1.98
CA VAL A 552 22.29 27.50 1.14
C VAL A 552 23.09 26.60 0.22
N GLN A 553 23.70 27.17 -0.82
CA GLN A 553 24.70 26.45 -1.60
C GLN A 553 25.94 26.14 -0.74
N GLN A 554 26.59 25.02 -1.03
CA GLN A 554 27.70 24.49 -0.24
C GLN A 554 28.90 25.45 -0.20
N ASP A 555 29.16 26.20 -1.26
CA ASP A 555 30.21 27.22 -1.34
C ASP A 555 29.90 28.46 -0.48
N VAL A 556 28.62 28.89 -0.46
CA VAL A 556 28.12 29.92 0.47
C VAL A 556 28.29 29.46 1.91
N TYR A 557 27.87 28.23 2.23
CA TYR A 557 28.07 27.66 3.56
C TYR A 557 29.53 27.67 3.97
N THR A 558 30.44 27.18 3.11
CA THR A 558 31.88 27.15 3.41
C THR A 558 32.45 28.55 3.65
N SER A 559 31.97 29.55 2.92
CA SER A 559 32.43 30.94 3.06
C SER A 559 31.96 31.60 4.36
N TYR A 560 30.79 31.21 4.88
CA TYR A 560 30.13 31.85 6.02
C TYR A 560 29.86 30.91 7.20
N ALA A 561 30.52 29.75 7.24
CA ALA A 561 30.41 28.77 8.33
C ALA A 561 30.81 29.38 9.69
N THR A 562 31.67 30.40 9.67
CA THR A 562 31.91 31.30 10.80
C THR A 562 31.42 32.70 10.43
N PRO A 563 30.82 33.46 11.36
CA PRO A 563 30.42 34.84 11.11
C PRO A 563 31.57 35.67 10.53
N GLN A 564 31.25 36.46 9.51
CA GLN A 564 32.16 37.40 8.86
C GLN A 564 31.68 38.82 9.14
N TYR A 565 32.62 39.74 9.41
CA TYR A 565 32.33 41.10 9.81
C TYR A 565 32.78 42.11 8.75
N TYR A 566 31.99 43.17 8.56
CA TYR A 566 32.15 44.17 7.50
C TYR A 566 31.94 45.58 8.06
N ASN A 567 32.51 46.59 7.40
CA ASN A 567 32.28 48.02 7.69
C ASN A 567 32.29 48.33 9.20
N LEU A 568 33.31 47.84 9.90
CA LEU A 568 33.37 47.91 11.36
C LEU A 568 33.64 49.34 11.83
N LEU A 569 32.91 49.73 12.87
CA LEU A 569 33.02 51.01 13.55
C LEU A 569 33.76 50.81 14.87
N GLN A 570 34.58 51.78 15.28
CA GLN A 570 35.25 51.72 16.58
C GLN A 570 34.25 51.94 17.73
N LYS A 571 33.34 52.92 17.58
CA LYS A 571 32.31 53.24 18.59
C LYS A 571 32.87 53.46 20.00
N THR A 572 34.13 53.90 20.11
CA THR A 572 34.81 54.14 21.40
C THR A 572 34.95 55.63 21.71
N GLY A 573 34.28 56.49 20.94
CA GLY A 573 34.28 57.93 21.19
C GLY A 573 33.74 58.27 22.57
N THR A 574 34.26 59.34 23.16
CA THR A 574 33.85 59.85 24.47
C THR A 574 33.28 61.26 24.38
N GLY A 575 33.36 61.91 23.22
CA GLY A 575 32.99 63.31 23.06
C GLY A 575 34.04 64.14 22.33
N LEU A 576 33.78 65.45 22.27
CA LEU A 576 34.73 66.45 21.81
C LEU A 576 35.39 67.15 23.00
N GLN A 577 36.62 67.60 22.82
CA GLN A 577 37.28 68.48 23.78
C GLN A 577 36.70 69.89 23.62
N THR A 578 36.26 70.50 24.71
CA THR A 578 35.63 71.83 24.67
C THR A 578 36.19 72.76 25.71
N ALA A 579 36.25 74.05 25.42
CA ALA A 579 36.54 75.09 26.39
C ALA A 579 35.67 76.33 26.12
N PHE A 580 35.25 76.98 27.20
CA PHE A 580 34.51 78.24 27.15
C PHE A 580 35.31 79.34 27.85
N HIS A 581 35.33 80.52 27.27
CA HIS A 581 36.14 81.65 27.67
C HIS A 581 35.28 82.89 27.84
N GLU A 582 35.51 83.67 28.89
CA GLU A 582 34.86 84.99 29.03
C GLU A 582 35.37 85.95 27.95
N VAL A 583 34.46 86.77 27.43
CA VAL A 583 34.79 87.77 26.41
C VAL A 583 34.46 89.15 26.96
N ASP A 584 35.45 90.04 27.00
CA ASP A 584 35.25 91.38 27.52
C ASP A 584 34.48 92.30 26.53
N TRP A 585 34.18 93.53 26.94
CA TRP A 585 33.44 94.47 26.10
C TRP A 585 34.21 94.96 24.87
N ASN A 586 35.54 94.81 24.86
CA ASN A 586 36.41 95.12 23.71
C ASN A 586 36.50 93.93 22.73
N GLY A 587 36.02 92.74 23.13
CA GLY A 587 36.11 91.51 22.36
C GLY A 587 37.39 90.71 22.62
N ASP A 588 38.12 91.02 23.69
CA ASP A 588 39.30 90.27 24.10
C ASP A 588 38.86 88.99 24.83
N ILE A 589 39.37 87.84 24.37
CA ILE A 589 39.09 86.51 24.93
C ILE A 589 40.05 86.26 26.09
N ALA A 590 39.52 85.81 27.24
CA ALA A 590 40.34 85.43 28.38
C ALA A 590 41.34 84.31 28.02
N ALA A 591 42.56 84.38 28.55
CA ALA A 591 43.66 83.52 28.08
C ALA A 591 43.64 82.08 28.63
N GLU A 592 42.81 81.76 29.63
CA GLU A 592 42.79 80.44 30.26
C GLU A 592 41.35 79.95 30.49
N ALA A 593 41.02 78.83 29.83
CA ALA A 593 39.89 77.99 30.17
C ALA A 593 40.38 76.53 30.27
N ALA A 594 39.83 75.78 31.22
CA ALA A 594 40.11 74.36 31.30
C ALA A 594 39.29 73.63 30.24
N HIS A 595 39.95 72.78 29.44
CA HIS A 595 39.22 71.91 28.53
C HIS A 595 38.45 70.82 29.29
N THR A 596 37.22 70.56 28.87
CA THR A 596 36.40 69.44 29.33
C THR A 596 35.92 68.62 28.14
N THR A 597 35.85 67.30 28.32
CA THR A 597 35.27 66.38 27.34
C THR A 597 33.76 66.41 27.44
N VAL A 598 33.06 66.60 26.32
CA VAL A 598 31.60 66.67 26.32
C VAL A 598 31.05 65.64 25.36
N ALA A 599 30.12 64.83 25.88
CA ALA A 599 29.57 63.68 25.18
C ALA A 599 28.85 64.05 23.88
N ALA A 600 28.27 65.24 23.80
CA ALA A 600 27.66 65.79 22.60
C ALA A 600 27.65 67.33 22.69
N ILE A 601 27.55 68.00 21.55
CA ILE A 601 27.26 69.43 21.51
C ILE A 601 25.73 69.57 21.46
N ASP A 602 25.13 69.74 22.64
CA ASP A 602 23.68 69.92 22.81
C ASP A 602 23.43 70.88 23.99
N TYR A 603 23.75 72.15 23.76
CA TYR A 603 23.68 73.20 24.76
C TYR A 603 22.51 74.14 24.52
N ASP A 604 21.69 74.33 25.54
CA ASP A 604 20.70 75.39 25.63
C ASP A 604 20.80 76.00 27.03
N TRP A 605 21.57 77.08 27.14
CA TRP A 605 21.76 77.78 28.41
C TRP A 605 20.64 78.79 28.68
N GLY A 606 19.74 79.02 27.72
CA GLY A 606 18.77 80.11 27.81
C GLY A 606 19.50 81.43 28.09
N MET A 607 19.09 82.16 29.12
CA MET A 607 19.74 83.42 29.53
C MET A 607 20.91 83.23 30.52
N ASP A 608 21.33 81.99 30.76
CA ASP A 608 22.49 81.67 31.59
C ASP A 608 23.74 81.43 30.71
N ALA A 609 24.88 81.14 31.35
CA ALA A 609 26.15 80.85 30.69
C ALA A 609 26.72 79.49 31.14
N PRO A 610 27.71 78.92 30.43
CA PRO A 610 28.41 77.72 30.87
C PRO A 610 28.96 77.85 32.30
N GLU A 611 29.06 76.72 33.02
CA GLU A 611 29.62 76.70 34.37
C GLU A 611 31.03 77.32 34.39
N GLY A 612 31.24 78.32 35.25
CA GLY A 612 32.52 79.03 35.37
C GLY A 612 32.62 80.32 34.57
N ILE A 613 31.64 80.65 33.72
CA ILE A 613 31.53 81.91 32.97
C ILE A 613 30.58 82.85 33.71
N ALA A 614 31.02 84.07 34.06
CA ALA A 614 30.22 85.05 34.80
C ALA A 614 29.58 86.13 33.92
N THR A 615 29.76 86.03 32.60
CA THR A 615 29.34 87.03 31.62
C THR A 615 28.34 86.44 30.64
N ASP A 616 27.41 87.30 30.19
CA ASP A 616 26.45 87.03 29.10
C ASP A 616 27.12 87.15 27.72
N ARG A 617 28.45 87.03 27.66
CA ARG A 617 29.24 87.13 26.43
C ARG A 617 30.46 86.23 26.57
N PHE A 618 30.49 85.15 25.81
CA PHE A 618 31.53 84.15 25.94
C PHE A 618 31.84 83.47 24.61
N TYR A 619 33.02 82.90 24.53
CA TYR A 619 33.54 82.21 23.36
C TYR A 619 33.74 80.73 23.68
N GLY A 620 33.27 79.85 22.81
CA GLY A 620 33.46 78.40 22.91
C GLY A 620 34.37 77.88 21.80
N GLU A 621 35.25 76.94 22.12
CA GLU A 621 36.01 76.15 21.17
C GLU A 621 35.72 74.67 21.42
N MET A 622 35.44 73.91 20.35
CA MET A 622 35.20 72.47 20.40
C MET A 622 36.03 71.76 19.33
N ASP A 623 36.88 70.84 19.76
CA ASP A 623 37.88 70.17 18.93
C ASP A 623 37.77 68.65 19.04
N GLY A 624 38.00 67.96 17.92
CA GLY A 624 38.07 66.51 17.89
C GLY A 624 37.83 65.91 16.51
N TYR A 625 37.18 64.76 16.48
CA TYR A 625 36.84 64.06 15.25
C TYR A 625 35.43 63.46 15.32
N VAL A 626 34.76 63.39 14.18
CA VAL A 626 33.54 62.60 13.98
C VAL A 626 33.85 61.35 13.15
N GLU A 627 33.52 60.17 13.64
CA GLU A 627 33.57 58.90 12.90
C GLU A 627 32.28 58.72 12.09
N ALA A 628 32.41 58.58 10.78
CA ALA A 628 31.26 58.37 9.91
C ALA A 628 30.64 56.98 10.11
N LYS A 629 29.33 56.93 10.38
CA LYS A 629 28.59 55.68 10.57
C LYS A 629 28.42 54.89 9.25
N PHE A 630 28.31 55.61 8.13
CA PHE A 630 28.02 55.05 6.81
C PHE A 630 28.85 55.74 5.73
N THR A 631 29.00 55.07 4.59
CA THR A 631 29.50 55.66 3.35
C THR A 631 28.32 56.27 2.60
N GLU A 632 28.11 57.57 2.77
CA GLU A 632 27.07 58.35 2.12
C GLU A 632 27.39 59.85 2.19
N ASP A 633 26.62 60.69 1.48
CA ASP A 633 26.66 62.14 1.71
C ASP A 633 26.04 62.43 3.09
N THR A 634 26.87 62.89 4.03
CA THR A 634 26.49 63.21 5.41
C THR A 634 26.47 64.72 5.59
N THR A 635 25.40 65.23 6.18
CA THR A 635 25.24 66.65 6.48
C THR A 635 25.41 66.88 7.97
N LEU A 636 26.36 67.73 8.36
CA LEU A 636 26.43 68.26 9.73
C LEU A 636 25.47 69.44 9.84
N VAL A 637 24.68 69.45 10.91
CA VAL A 637 23.70 70.51 11.20
C VAL A 637 24.06 71.15 12.52
N PHE A 638 24.18 72.48 12.52
CA PHE A 638 24.43 73.26 13.71
C PHE A 638 23.29 74.24 13.94
N THR A 639 22.64 74.23 15.10
CA THR A 639 21.67 75.28 15.47
C THR A 639 22.31 76.19 16.51
N VAL A 640 22.44 77.49 16.22
CA VAL A 640 23.24 78.42 17.04
C VAL A 640 22.55 79.75 17.33
N ASP A 641 22.79 80.24 18.54
CA ASP A 641 22.47 81.57 19.07
C ASP A 641 23.70 81.95 19.92
N ASP A 642 24.69 82.75 19.49
CA ASP A 642 24.69 83.67 18.35
C ASP A 642 25.55 83.27 17.14
N ALA A 643 26.86 83.04 17.28
CA ALA A 643 27.81 83.00 16.15
C ALA A 643 28.55 81.67 16.04
N LEU A 644 28.89 81.25 14.81
CA LEU A 644 29.51 79.94 14.56
C LEU A 644 30.57 80.01 13.45
N LYS A 645 31.68 79.29 13.63
CA LYS A 645 32.53 78.82 12.54
C LYS A 645 32.82 77.33 12.71
N VAL A 646 32.88 76.61 11.60
CA VAL A 646 33.17 75.18 11.59
C VAL A 646 34.22 74.87 10.54
N TRP A 647 35.22 74.08 10.93
CA TRP A 647 36.20 73.50 10.04
C TRP A 647 36.05 71.98 10.03
N LEU A 648 36.04 71.42 8.82
CA LEU A 648 36.11 69.98 8.59
C LEU A 648 37.41 69.66 7.87
N ASN A 649 38.26 68.81 8.45
CA ASN A 649 39.58 68.48 7.91
C ASN A 649 40.41 69.74 7.56
N ASP A 650 40.46 70.69 8.49
CA ASP A 650 41.18 71.97 8.39
C ASP A 650 40.67 72.93 7.30
N VAL A 651 39.50 72.66 6.69
CA VAL A 651 38.83 73.55 5.73
C VAL A 651 37.65 74.25 6.42
N LEU A 652 37.61 75.59 6.39
CA LEU A 652 36.47 76.37 6.88
C LEU A 652 35.24 76.11 6.00
N VAL A 653 34.21 75.51 6.57
CA VAL A 653 33.00 75.06 5.86
C VAL A 653 31.74 75.85 6.23
N ILE A 654 31.69 76.42 7.44
CA ILE A 654 30.65 77.34 7.90
C ILE A 654 31.33 78.57 8.51
N ASP A 655 30.90 79.78 8.12
CA ASP A 655 31.39 81.05 8.68
C ASP A 655 30.23 82.03 8.83
N THR A 656 29.65 82.07 10.03
CA THR A 656 28.48 82.87 10.39
C THR A 656 28.76 83.65 11.67
N TRP A 657 29.91 84.34 11.70
CA TRP A 657 30.40 85.09 12.86
C TRP A 657 29.67 86.43 13.08
N THR A 658 28.35 86.37 13.24
CA THR A 658 27.45 87.50 13.47
C THR A 658 26.32 87.12 14.43
N TRP A 659 25.46 88.07 14.79
CA TRP A 659 24.32 87.84 15.67
C TRP A 659 23.28 86.96 14.96
N ASN A 660 22.89 85.83 15.55
CA ASN A 660 21.82 84.96 15.05
C ASN A 660 20.90 84.57 16.20
N SER A 661 19.59 84.49 15.99
CA SER A 661 18.64 84.13 17.05
C SER A 661 18.12 82.70 16.88
N LYS A 662 18.98 81.71 17.17
CA LYS A 662 18.71 80.26 17.03
C LYS A 662 18.48 79.81 15.59
N GLU A 663 19.49 79.99 14.74
CA GLU A 663 19.46 79.63 13.31
C GLU A 663 20.21 78.33 13.02
N ALA A 664 19.75 77.57 12.02
CA ALA A 664 20.37 76.32 11.59
C ALA A 664 21.30 76.54 10.39
N TYR A 665 22.51 75.98 10.47
CA TYR A 665 23.54 76.00 9.44
C TYR A 665 24.01 74.60 9.13
N GLU A 666 24.18 74.29 7.84
CA GLU A 666 24.43 72.94 7.37
C GLU A 666 25.65 72.88 6.46
N TYR A 667 26.36 71.75 6.53
CA TYR A 667 27.41 71.42 5.57
C TYR A 667 27.41 69.93 5.24
N THR A 668 27.29 69.61 3.95
CA THR A 668 27.30 68.24 3.43
C THR A 668 28.68 67.85 2.90
N PHE A 669 29.16 66.66 3.29
CA PHE A 669 30.39 66.05 2.78
C PHE A 669 30.18 64.57 2.47
N SER A 670 30.92 64.04 1.50
CA SER A 670 30.89 62.61 1.20
C SER A 670 31.70 61.84 2.24
N ALA A 671 31.01 61.11 3.11
CA ALA A 671 31.59 60.34 4.19
C ALA A 671 31.94 58.91 3.74
N GLU A 672 32.85 58.26 4.47
CA GLU A 672 33.24 56.86 4.26
C GLU A 672 33.21 56.17 5.63
N VAL A 673 32.51 55.05 5.72
CA VAL A 673 32.26 54.33 6.97
C VAL A 673 33.54 54.07 7.78
N GLY A 674 33.51 54.39 9.07
CA GLY A 674 34.64 54.23 9.99
C GLY A 674 35.76 55.26 9.84
N VAL A 675 35.72 56.13 8.82
CA VAL A 675 36.69 57.22 8.68
C VAL A 675 36.36 58.33 9.68
N LYS A 676 37.39 58.84 10.34
CA LYS A 676 37.31 59.97 11.28
C LYS A 676 37.65 61.28 10.57
N TYR A 677 36.74 62.24 10.64
CA TYR A 677 36.87 63.57 10.06
C TYR A 677 37.16 64.57 11.17
N LYS A 678 38.24 65.35 11.02
CA LYS A 678 38.65 66.32 12.03
C LYS A 678 37.65 67.47 12.09
N LEU A 679 37.24 67.83 13.29
CA LEU A 679 36.35 68.94 13.60
C LEU A 679 37.07 69.97 14.45
N HIS A 680 36.92 71.23 14.06
CA HIS A 680 37.19 72.39 14.90
C HIS A 680 35.97 73.31 14.78
N ILE A 681 35.41 73.72 15.91
CA ILE A 681 34.20 74.53 15.99
C ILE A 681 34.50 75.71 16.90
N GLU A 682 34.23 76.91 16.42
CA GLU A 682 34.22 78.13 17.23
C GLU A 682 32.78 78.60 17.39
N TYR A 683 32.40 78.97 18.61
CA TYR A 683 31.10 79.51 18.97
C TYR A 683 31.26 80.82 19.74
N MET A 684 30.35 81.77 19.56
CA MET A 684 30.33 83.02 20.32
C MET A 684 28.92 83.35 20.73
N GLU A 685 28.73 83.60 22.03
CA GLU A 685 27.56 84.27 22.59
C GLU A 685 27.82 85.79 22.61
N MET A 686 26.94 86.56 21.98
CA MET A 686 27.02 88.03 21.92
C MET A 686 26.01 88.72 22.84
N GLY A 687 24.99 88.00 23.35
CA GLY A 687 24.18 88.35 24.51
C GLY A 687 22.73 87.85 24.45
N ILE A 688 22.03 87.94 25.58
CA ILE A 688 20.65 87.49 25.78
C ILE A 688 20.52 85.98 25.96
N ALA A 689 20.58 85.19 24.89
CA ALA A 689 20.22 83.77 24.97
C ALA A 689 21.23 82.91 24.22
N ALA A 690 21.86 81.98 24.92
CA ALA A 690 22.93 81.16 24.38
C ALA A 690 22.48 79.73 24.09
N SER A 691 22.67 79.26 22.86
CA SER A 691 22.52 77.85 22.52
C SER A 691 23.39 77.42 21.34
N ILE A 692 23.87 76.17 21.39
CA ILE A 692 24.53 75.50 20.27
C ILE A 692 24.22 74.01 20.31
N THR A 693 23.68 73.47 19.22
CA THR A 693 23.51 72.03 19.01
C THR A 693 24.23 71.58 17.76
N MET A 694 24.73 70.33 17.77
CA MET A 694 25.33 69.67 16.62
C MET A 694 24.66 68.33 16.38
N GLY A 695 24.06 68.19 15.20
CA GLY A 695 23.51 66.94 14.69
C GLY A 695 24.15 66.54 13.37
N TRP A 696 23.77 65.36 12.92
CA TRP A 696 24.02 64.93 11.55
C TRP A 696 22.74 64.40 10.91
N HIS A 697 22.70 64.41 9.58
CA HIS A 697 21.75 63.58 8.86
C HIS A 697 22.30 63.04 7.54
N GLY A 698 21.70 61.95 7.11
CA GLY A 698 21.97 61.24 5.85
C GLY A 698 20.75 60.46 5.41
N GLU A 699 20.80 59.90 4.21
CA GLU A 699 19.72 59.06 3.68
C GLU A 699 19.57 57.78 4.52
N ALA A 700 20.68 57.12 4.85
CA ALA A 700 20.69 55.92 5.69
C ALA A 700 20.84 56.24 7.19
N LEU A 701 21.64 57.26 7.50
CA LEU A 701 21.88 57.75 8.86
C LEU A 701 20.62 58.20 9.60
N GLY A 702 19.59 58.67 8.88
CA GLY A 702 18.50 59.39 9.51
C GLY A 702 18.97 60.75 10.02
N SER A 703 18.33 61.30 11.05
CA SER A 703 18.71 62.58 11.67
C SER A 703 18.75 62.43 13.18
N GLU A 704 19.87 62.80 13.80
CA GLU A 704 20.05 62.75 15.26
C GLU A 704 21.14 63.73 15.73
N ILE A 705 21.15 64.02 17.04
CA ILE A 705 22.33 64.59 17.70
C ILE A 705 23.43 63.54 17.67
N ILE A 706 24.65 63.94 17.30
CA ILE A 706 25.74 62.99 17.11
C ILE A 706 26.10 62.34 18.46
N PRO A 707 25.95 61.00 18.60
CA PRO A 707 26.24 60.34 19.86
C PRO A 707 27.74 60.37 20.21
N ALA A 708 28.06 60.45 21.50
CA ALA A 708 29.44 60.48 22.02
C ALA A 708 30.34 59.39 21.44
N ARG A 709 29.82 58.19 21.22
CA ARG A 709 30.56 57.05 20.68
C ARG A 709 31.14 57.27 19.28
N TYR A 710 30.62 58.26 18.55
CA TYR A 710 31.12 58.70 17.24
C TYR A 710 31.98 59.96 17.31
N LEU A 711 32.11 60.59 18.48
CA LEU A 711 32.90 61.80 18.70
C LEU A 711 34.16 61.46 19.50
N TYR A 712 35.31 61.86 18.97
CA TYR A 712 36.61 61.56 19.54
C TYR A 712 37.33 62.84 19.90
N GLU A 713 38.00 62.85 21.04
CA GLU A 713 38.90 63.93 21.42
C GLU A 713 40.04 64.07 20.40
N PRO A 714 40.70 65.24 20.35
CA PRO A 714 41.90 65.44 19.56
C PRO A 714 42.94 64.37 19.89
N ILE A 715 43.55 63.79 18.86
CA ILE A 715 44.69 62.88 19.01
C ILE A 715 45.93 63.78 19.08
N ASP A 716 46.60 63.78 20.23
CA ASP A 716 47.88 64.49 20.45
C ASP A 716 48.97 64.12 19.42
#